data_AF-A0A9E0Q5G2-F1
#
_entry.id   AF-A0A9E0Q5G2-F1
#
_cell.length_a   1.000
_cell.length_b   1.000
_cell.length_c   1.000
_cell.angle_alpha   90.00
_cell.angle_beta   90.00
_cell.angle_gamma   90.00
#
_symmetry.space_group_name_H-M   'P 1'
#
loop_
_entity.id
_entity.type
_entity.pdbx_description
1 polymer ?
#
loop_
_entity_poly.entity_id
_entity_poly.type
_entity_poly.pdbx_seq_one_letter_code
_entity_poly.pdbx_strand_id
1 'polypeptide(L)'
;MSASPPQYSLWLLPRSDHEAMLVEHVARLSALVGGTRFAPHVTIHGDLPLSQDTLVALAQAIAVQVPQQHWPITALQAGDHFFRCLYLRFDDHRAFAQLQSAVLAQSATQDGQSPFPHLSLAYGEPHPDNAKLCTVLAEQFAGQTIVLDRIAVARSSKAVPIAEWQVLAEFPLSPNDTTETTAMSTLLIPEGRRHDLACLGRLAVDLYAQQLGARLEDVSSFAKYLGGSSANIAFGVARLGLRAAMVSRVGDEQMGRFLIETLEREGCDTTQVQIDPQRLTALVLLGLKDRDTFPLLFYRENCADMAIDPSLIDESFIADCRALLITGTHLSAPTVRAASTTALAYAARHQVLRVLDIDYRPVLWGLTKRGEGANRFVADAHVTAQLQQMLPHFDLLIGTEEEFLIAGGVAGDLLASLREVRALTPAALVVKLGAAGCCFIRNAIPARLEDALTAQGERVEVMNVLGAGDAFAAGLMTGFLRGMDFVDAARLANACGAIVVSRHACAPAMPTPAELDHWFGGQRNPRVDADRQLAHLHRSTPHRTPRPELQVMAFDHRSQFFELARQAGAQTADIVALKKLLLGAAEKAASDAELDGRIGVLIDGGAYGADALAAATGRGWWVGRPVELPGSRPLRFDGSLSVGSTLVHWPAEQVCKCLVHYHPDDPAPLRLEQELKVQELWQATRASGHELLLEIICPGTPQPIGGNDDAIVRAIKRFYNLGIKPDWWKLAPMAASGWDALALLIAERDPLCRGAVILGLNQPLQVLADSFTHADNPVVKGFMVGRSLWAEPSLRWLRRQCTDQELMDAVAANFLLLSHAWSTRHRHATIRA
;
A
#
# COMPACT_ATOMS: atom_id res chain seq x y z
N MET A 1 -30.19 38.92 42.45
CA MET A 1 -31.04 37.71 42.47
C MET A 1 -30.11 36.53 42.28
N SER A 2 -29.97 35.67 43.30
CA SER A 2 -29.22 34.41 43.16
C SER A 2 -30.01 33.54 42.19
N ALA A 3 -29.45 33.28 41.01
CA ALA A 3 -30.03 32.31 40.09
C ALA A 3 -30.02 30.95 40.78
N SER A 4 -31.17 30.27 40.83
CA SER A 4 -31.24 28.90 41.31
C SER A 4 -30.23 28.05 40.53
N PRO A 5 -29.53 27.11 41.19
CA PRO A 5 -28.55 26.27 40.51
C PRO A 5 -29.22 25.51 39.36
N PRO A 6 -28.56 25.33 38.21
CA PRO A 6 -29.11 24.59 37.08
C PRO A 6 -29.43 23.16 37.51
N GLN A 7 -30.61 22.68 37.12
CA GLN A 7 -31.15 21.38 37.57
C GLN A 7 -31.31 20.35 36.44
N TYR A 8 -30.99 20.72 35.20
CA TYR A 8 -31.35 19.93 34.03
C TYR A 8 -30.15 19.64 33.13
N SER A 9 -30.21 18.50 32.45
CA SER A 9 -29.23 18.04 31.48
C SER A 9 -29.90 17.49 30.23
N LEU A 10 -29.17 17.47 29.12
CA LEU A 10 -29.56 16.77 27.90
C LEU A 10 -28.75 15.49 27.73
N TRP A 11 -29.47 14.39 27.56
CA TRP A 11 -28.93 13.05 27.48
C TRP A 11 -29.30 12.38 26.15
N LEU A 12 -28.42 11.53 25.62
CA LEU A 12 -28.80 10.50 24.65
C LEU A 12 -29.08 9.20 25.40
N LEU A 13 -30.17 8.54 25.03
CA LEU A 13 -30.59 7.27 25.61
C LEU A 13 -30.39 6.12 24.61
N PRO A 14 -29.98 4.93 25.08
CA PRO A 14 -29.90 3.73 24.25
C PRO A 14 -31.27 3.25 23.77
N ARG A 15 -31.26 2.53 22.63
CA ARG A 15 -32.42 1.76 22.18
C ARG A 15 -32.82 0.74 23.22
N SER A 16 -34.12 0.49 23.36
CA SER A 16 -34.72 -0.32 24.43
C SER A 16 -34.07 -1.69 24.67
N ASP A 17 -33.58 -2.37 23.62
CA ASP A 17 -32.88 -3.65 23.71
C ASP A 17 -31.47 -3.52 24.34
N HIS A 18 -30.74 -2.46 24.00
CA HIS A 18 -29.44 -2.16 24.59
C HIS A 18 -29.58 -1.57 25.99
N GLU A 19 -30.63 -0.77 26.22
CA GLU A 19 -30.94 -0.17 27.51
C GLU A 19 -31.18 -1.24 28.58
N ALA A 20 -31.95 -2.28 28.29
CA ALA A 20 -32.21 -3.38 29.23
C ALA A 20 -30.91 -4.06 29.70
N MET A 21 -30.00 -4.35 28.76
CA MET A 21 -28.68 -4.90 29.05
C MET A 21 -27.86 -3.93 29.92
N LEU A 22 -27.80 -2.66 29.54
CA LEU A 22 -27.01 -1.66 30.26
C LEU A 22 -27.54 -1.40 31.69
N VAL A 23 -28.85 -1.43 31.90
CA VAL A 23 -29.48 -1.31 33.23
C VAL A 23 -29.03 -2.44 34.15
N GLU A 24 -28.93 -3.67 33.65
CA GLU A 24 -28.42 -4.80 34.45
C GLU A 24 -26.96 -4.60 34.85
N HIS A 25 -26.12 -4.17 33.90
CA HIS A 25 -24.71 -3.87 34.18
C HIS A 25 -24.56 -2.72 35.18
N VAL A 26 -25.29 -1.61 35.03
CA VAL A 26 -25.28 -0.49 35.97
C VAL A 26 -25.73 -0.96 37.36
N ALA A 27 -26.79 -1.75 37.46
CA ALA A 27 -27.29 -2.25 38.75
C ALA A 27 -26.26 -3.13 39.47
N ARG A 28 -25.58 -4.01 38.73
CA ARG A 28 -24.53 -4.89 39.26
C ARG A 28 -23.29 -4.11 39.67
N LEU A 29 -22.83 -3.20 38.82
CA LEU A 29 -21.60 -2.46 39.03
C LEU A 29 -21.74 -1.40 40.12
N SER A 30 -22.86 -0.67 40.16
CA SER A 30 -23.16 0.25 41.26
C SER A 30 -23.19 -0.46 42.62
N ALA A 31 -23.74 -1.69 42.70
CA ALA A 31 -23.70 -2.47 43.94
C ALA A 31 -22.28 -2.88 44.36
N LEU A 32 -21.41 -3.19 43.38
CA LEU A 32 -20.03 -3.60 43.63
C LEU A 32 -19.14 -2.44 44.12
N VAL A 33 -19.34 -1.24 43.58
CA VAL A 33 -18.52 -0.05 43.90
C VAL A 33 -19.17 0.87 44.95
N GLY A 34 -20.30 0.47 45.55
CA GLY A 34 -21.03 1.29 46.52
C GLY A 34 -21.73 2.53 45.93
N GLY A 35 -21.94 2.55 44.61
CA GLY A 35 -22.61 3.62 43.88
C GLY A 35 -24.14 3.51 43.86
N THR A 36 -24.79 4.52 43.27
CA THR A 36 -26.25 4.55 43.10
C THR A 36 -26.65 4.07 41.71
N ARG A 37 -27.86 3.51 41.55
CA ARG A 37 -28.41 3.15 40.23
C ARG A 37 -28.90 4.40 39.50
N PHE A 38 -28.78 4.39 38.17
CA PHE A 38 -29.23 5.48 37.29
C PHE A 38 -29.61 4.92 35.92
N ALA A 39 -30.35 5.69 35.12
CA ALA A 39 -30.67 5.33 33.75
C ALA A 39 -29.41 5.42 32.86
N PRO A 40 -29.02 4.37 32.11
CA PRO A 40 -27.86 4.44 31.23
C PRO A 40 -28.01 5.53 30.17
N HIS A 41 -27.02 6.42 30.06
CA HIS A 41 -27.09 7.56 29.15
C HIS A 41 -25.71 8.07 28.74
N VAL A 42 -25.68 8.82 27.65
CA VAL A 42 -24.57 9.70 27.28
C VAL A 42 -24.99 11.14 27.59
N THR A 43 -24.26 11.83 28.46
CA THR A 43 -24.49 13.26 28.71
C THR A 43 -23.96 14.08 27.53
N ILE A 44 -24.84 14.73 26.78
CA ILE A 44 -24.45 15.71 25.75
C ILE A 44 -23.93 16.97 26.46
N HIS A 45 -24.74 17.51 27.37
CA HIS A 45 -24.46 18.70 28.14
C HIS A 45 -25.25 18.67 29.45
N GLY A 46 -24.54 18.72 30.58
CA GLY A 46 -25.13 18.79 31.91
C GLY A 46 -25.15 20.19 32.51
N ASP A 47 -25.84 20.35 33.65
CA ASP A 47 -25.90 21.61 34.39
C ASP A 47 -26.39 22.81 33.55
N LEU A 48 -27.37 22.60 32.65
CA LEU A 48 -27.86 23.62 31.73
C LEU A 48 -28.68 24.72 32.47
N PRO A 49 -28.34 26.01 32.31
CA PRO A 49 -29.05 27.13 32.95
C PRO A 49 -30.33 27.53 32.18
N LEU A 50 -31.04 26.55 31.63
CA LEU A 50 -32.25 26.74 30.84
C LEU A 50 -33.47 26.22 31.60
N SER A 51 -34.63 26.83 31.34
CA SER A 51 -35.90 26.32 31.89
C SER A 51 -36.23 24.95 31.29
N GLN A 52 -37.00 24.13 32.02
CA GLN A 52 -37.43 22.82 31.52
C GLN A 52 -38.15 22.95 30.16
N ASP A 53 -39.06 23.92 30.01
CA ASP A 53 -39.81 24.13 28.78
C ASP A 53 -38.90 24.49 27.59
N THR A 54 -37.86 25.29 27.84
CA THR A 54 -36.86 25.63 26.81
C THR A 54 -36.05 24.40 26.40
N LEU A 55 -35.67 23.54 27.35
CA LEU A 55 -34.94 22.31 27.07
C LEU A 55 -35.78 21.27 26.35
N VAL A 56 -37.06 21.17 26.68
CA VAL A 56 -38.03 20.32 25.98
C VAL A 56 -38.14 20.76 24.52
N ALA A 57 -38.33 22.05 24.26
CA ALA A 57 -38.38 22.59 22.90
C ALA A 57 -37.06 22.35 22.13
N LEU A 58 -35.92 22.53 22.79
CA LEU A 58 -34.60 22.29 22.20
C LEU A 58 -34.38 20.81 21.88
N ALA A 59 -34.66 19.91 22.82
CA ALA A 59 -34.54 18.48 22.64
C ALA A 59 -35.43 17.99 21.49
N GLN A 60 -36.66 18.50 21.40
CA GLN A 60 -37.59 18.18 20.33
C GLN A 60 -37.10 18.69 18.95
N ALA A 61 -36.52 19.89 18.90
CA ALA A 61 -35.92 20.41 17.66
C ALA A 61 -34.70 19.60 17.20
N ILE A 62 -33.84 19.20 18.14
CA ILE A 62 -32.68 18.33 17.87
C ILE A 62 -33.15 16.95 17.41
N ALA A 63 -34.16 16.38 18.06
CA ALA A 63 -34.65 15.04 17.75
C ALA A 63 -35.13 14.87 16.31
N VAL A 64 -35.73 15.92 15.73
CA VAL A 64 -36.18 15.93 14.32
C VAL A 64 -35.01 15.95 13.34
N GLN A 65 -33.89 16.58 13.72
CA GLN A 65 -32.76 16.82 12.82
C GLN A 65 -31.66 15.77 12.93
N VAL A 66 -31.57 15.10 14.08
CA VAL A 66 -30.50 14.15 14.36
C VAL A 66 -31.02 12.72 14.18
N PRO A 67 -30.41 11.94 13.28
CA PRO A 67 -30.77 10.53 13.10
C PRO A 67 -30.38 9.69 14.31
N GLN A 68 -30.89 8.46 14.38
CA GLN A 68 -30.41 7.48 15.37
C GLN A 68 -28.90 7.27 15.25
N GLN A 69 -28.21 7.25 16.38
CA GLN A 69 -26.76 7.18 16.46
C GLN A 69 -26.30 5.74 16.68
N HIS A 70 -25.26 5.32 15.96
CA HIS A 70 -24.70 3.97 16.05
C HIS A 70 -23.21 4.06 16.44
N TRP A 71 -22.91 3.92 17.72
CA TRP A 71 -21.56 4.18 18.21
C TRP A 71 -20.83 2.89 18.61
N PRO A 72 -19.76 2.51 17.90
CA PRO A 72 -18.95 1.35 18.27
C PRO A 72 -18.22 1.62 19.58
N ILE A 73 -18.24 0.63 20.49
CA ILE A 73 -17.52 0.72 21.75
C ILE A 73 -16.02 0.56 21.46
N THR A 74 -15.22 1.59 21.72
CA THR A 74 -13.79 1.60 21.39
C THR A 74 -12.91 1.25 22.58
N ALA A 75 -13.38 1.53 23.80
CA ALA A 75 -12.73 1.09 25.02
C ALA A 75 -13.70 1.07 26.21
N LEU A 76 -13.33 0.29 27.23
CA LEU A 76 -13.88 0.38 28.58
C LEU A 76 -12.80 0.97 29.49
N GLN A 77 -13.10 2.07 30.17
CA GLN A 77 -12.12 2.83 30.96
C GLN A 77 -12.64 3.14 32.36
N ALA A 78 -11.70 3.31 33.29
CA ALA A 78 -11.93 3.80 34.65
C ALA A 78 -11.04 5.02 34.89
N GLY A 79 -11.52 6.02 35.63
CA GLY A 79 -10.72 7.20 35.98
C GLY A 79 -11.46 8.17 36.89
N ASP A 80 -10.85 9.32 37.19
CA ASP A 80 -11.36 10.23 38.22
C ASP A 80 -12.14 11.43 37.63
N HIS A 81 -12.36 11.43 36.32
CA HIS A 81 -12.90 12.58 35.59
C HIS A 81 -14.42 12.69 35.78
N PHE A 82 -14.88 13.81 36.35
CA PHE A 82 -16.31 14.14 36.55
C PHE A 82 -17.14 13.06 37.28
N PHE A 83 -16.64 12.52 38.39
CA PHE A 83 -17.35 11.54 39.26
C PHE A 83 -17.57 10.13 38.64
N ARG A 84 -16.88 9.77 37.55
CA ARG A 84 -17.14 8.53 36.77
C ARG A 84 -16.13 7.42 37.07
N CYS A 85 -16.46 6.45 37.93
CA CYS A 85 -15.50 5.39 38.25
C CYS A 85 -15.34 4.33 37.15
N LEU A 86 -16.33 4.12 36.27
CA LEU A 86 -16.26 3.15 35.15
C LEU A 86 -17.20 3.54 33.99
N TYR A 87 -16.72 3.56 32.75
CA TYR A 87 -17.51 4.00 31.58
C TYR A 87 -17.05 3.38 30.24
N LEU A 88 -17.99 3.26 29.30
CA LEU A 88 -17.74 2.94 27.89
C LEU A 88 -17.33 4.19 27.12
N ARG A 89 -16.34 4.05 26.23
CA ARG A 89 -15.83 5.12 25.36
C ARG A 89 -16.20 4.84 23.90
N PHE A 90 -16.45 5.92 23.16
CA PHE A 90 -16.77 5.91 21.74
C PHE A 90 -15.82 6.86 20.98
N ASP A 91 -15.52 6.55 19.72
CA ASP A 91 -14.62 7.37 18.87
C ASP A 91 -15.36 8.27 17.87
N ASP A 92 -16.71 8.23 17.84
CA ASP A 92 -17.53 9.11 16.98
C ASP A 92 -17.62 10.54 17.55
N HIS A 93 -16.48 11.23 17.50
CA HIS A 93 -16.35 12.61 17.98
C HIS A 93 -17.12 13.61 17.11
N ARG A 94 -17.47 13.26 15.86
CA ARG A 94 -18.08 14.22 14.92
C ARG A 94 -19.57 14.40 15.20
N ALA A 95 -20.33 13.30 15.29
CA ALA A 95 -21.76 13.39 15.58
C ALA A 95 -22.00 13.95 17.00
N PHE A 96 -21.16 13.57 17.96
CA PHE A 96 -21.20 14.11 19.31
C PHE A 96 -20.88 15.62 19.35
N ALA A 97 -19.87 16.09 18.62
CA ALA A 97 -19.54 17.51 18.54
C ALA A 97 -20.65 18.34 17.85
N GLN A 98 -21.35 17.77 16.87
CA GLN A 98 -22.51 18.43 16.23
C GLN A 98 -23.66 18.62 17.22
N LEU A 99 -23.99 17.57 18.00
CA LEU A 99 -24.98 17.64 19.07
C LEU A 99 -24.61 18.70 20.12
N GLN A 100 -23.35 18.71 20.57
CA GLN A 100 -22.88 19.71 21.52
C GLN A 100 -22.92 21.13 20.96
N SER A 101 -22.61 21.32 19.68
CA SER A 101 -22.69 22.62 19.01
C SER A 101 -24.12 23.13 18.91
N ALA A 102 -25.08 22.25 18.61
CA ALA A 102 -26.51 22.59 18.56
C ALA A 102 -27.03 23.05 19.93
N VAL A 103 -26.61 22.39 21.01
CA VAL A 103 -26.95 22.78 22.38
C VAL A 103 -26.22 24.05 22.82
N LEU A 104 -24.94 24.22 22.45
CA LEU A 104 -24.14 25.39 22.78
C LEU A 104 -24.71 26.67 22.17
N ALA A 105 -25.20 26.59 20.93
CA ALA A 105 -25.80 27.73 20.23
C ALA A 105 -27.00 28.34 20.97
N GLN A 106 -27.66 27.55 21.83
CA GLN A 106 -28.86 27.94 22.57
C GLN A 106 -28.59 28.19 24.06
N SER A 107 -27.64 27.47 24.65
CA SER A 107 -27.31 27.57 26.08
C SER A 107 -26.29 28.67 26.42
N ALA A 108 -25.48 29.10 25.44
CA ALA A 108 -24.45 30.14 25.58
C ALA A 108 -23.43 29.90 26.71
N THR A 109 -23.27 28.67 27.17
CA THR A 109 -22.26 28.25 28.15
C THR A 109 -21.60 26.95 27.71
N GLN A 110 -20.31 26.81 27.94
CA GLN A 110 -19.59 25.54 27.73
C GLN A 110 -19.47 24.74 29.03
N ASP A 111 -19.83 25.34 30.16
CA ASP A 111 -19.79 24.67 31.46
C ASP A 111 -20.78 23.50 31.48
N GLY A 112 -20.29 22.31 31.84
CA GLY A 112 -21.08 21.08 31.91
C GLY A 112 -21.10 20.24 30.63
N GLN A 113 -20.40 20.65 29.56
CA GLN A 113 -20.19 19.79 28.39
C GLN A 113 -19.27 18.62 28.70
N SER A 114 -19.62 17.42 28.21
CA SER A 114 -18.71 16.28 28.30
C SER A 114 -17.57 16.43 27.29
N PRO A 115 -16.30 16.26 27.66
CA PRO A 115 -15.17 16.46 26.75
C PRO A 115 -15.06 15.40 25.64
N PHE A 116 -15.76 14.28 25.79
CA PHE A 116 -15.83 13.19 24.81
C PHE A 116 -17.12 12.37 25.01
N PRO A 117 -17.57 11.65 23.97
CA PRO A 117 -18.71 10.74 24.09
C PRO A 117 -18.34 9.54 24.95
N HIS A 118 -19.13 9.28 25.98
CA HIS A 118 -18.96 8.14 26.87
C HIS A 118 -20.31 7.80 27.53
N LEU A 119 -20.47 6.55 27.95
CA LEU A 119 -21.63 6.06 28.69
C LEU A 119 -21.16 5.50 30.03
N SER A 120 -21.60 6.11 31.13
CA SER A 120 -21.19 5.69 32.47
C SER A 120 -21.85 4.36 32.86
N LEU A 121 -21.07 3.43 33.39
CA LEU A 121 -21.54 2.17 33.95
C LEU A 121 -21.60 2.22 35.50
N ALA A 122 -20.79 3.08 36.11
CA ALA A 122 -20.87 3.36 37.54
C ALA A 122 -20.33 4.78 37.86
N TYR A 123 -20.94 5.42 38.86
CA TYR A 123 -20.50 6.69 39.44
C TYR A 123 -20.05 6.47 40.89
N GLY A 124 -19.00 7.15 41.31
CA GLY A 124 -18.43 7.02 42.66
C GLY A 124 -16.91 7.14 42.67
N GLU A 125 -16.29 6.76 43.79
CA GLU A 125 -14.83 6.65 43.89
C GLU A 125 -14.31 5.41 43.13
N PRO A 126 -13.09 5.47 42.54
CA PRO A 126 -12.48 4.32 41.90
C PRO A 126 -12.33 3.12 42.85
N HIS A 127 -12.83 1.95 42.46
CA HIS A 127 -12.67 0.73 43.22
C HIS A 127 -11.31 0.07 42.91
N PRO A 128 -10.60 -0.53 43.88
CA PRO A 128 -9.27 -1.13 43.67
C PRO A 128 -9.21 -2.18 42.54
N ASP A 129 -10.32 -2.84 42.25
CA ASP A 129 -10.42 -3.87 41.20
C ASP A 129 -10.88 -3.33 39.83
N ASN A 130 -11.04 -2.02 39.64
CA ASN A 130 -11.53 -1.45 38.37
C ASN A 130 -10.71 -1.89 37.15
N ALA A 131 -9.38 -2.01 37.27
CA ALA A 131 -8.54 -2.49 36.18
C ALA A 131 -8.88 -3.94 35.76
N LYS A 132 -9.15 -4.83 36.73
CA LYS A 132 -9.57 -6.21 36.45
C LYS A 132 -10.97 -6.26 35.87
N LEU A 133 -11.88 -5.43 36.38
CA LEU A 133 -13.24 -5.31 35.85
C LEU A 133 -13.23 -4.82 34.41
N CYS A 134 -12.37 -3.85 34.07
CA CYS A 134 -12.18 -3.40 32.69
C CYS A 134 -11.75 -4.55 31.78
N THR A 135 -10.79 -5.38 32.19
CA THR A 135 -10.35 -6.52 31.39
C THR A 135 -11.47 -7.55 31.16
N VAL A 136 -12.20 -7.93 32.22
CA VAL A 136 -13.26 -8.94 32.14
C VAL A 136 -14.47 -8.45 31.35
N LEU A 137 -14.87 -7.20 31.52
CA LEU A 137 -16.01 -6.62 30.81
C LEU A 137 -15.67 -6.21 29.38
N ALA A 138 -14.40 -5.91 29.06
CA ALA A 138 -14.00 -5.56 27.70
C ALA A 138 -14.33 -6.69 26.71
N GLU A 139 -14.18 -7.97 27.10
CA GLU A 139 -14.58 -9.11 26.26
C GLU A 139 -16.09 -9.15 26.01
N GLN A 140 -16.90 -8.69 26.96
CA GLN A 140 -18.36 -8.68 26.84
C GLN A 140 -18.87 -7.58 25.90
N PHE A 141 -18.12 -6.49 25.75
CA PHE A 141 -18.47 -5.35 24.91
C PHE A 141 -17.68 -5.27 23.61
N ALA A 142 -16.68 -6.15 23.41
CA ALA A 142 -15.83 -6.16 22.22
C ALA A 142 -16.64 -6.35 20.94
N GLY A 143 -16.44 -5.46 19.96
CA GLY A 143 -17.12 -5.51 18.66
C GLY A 143 -18.61 -5.13 18.70
N GLN A 144 -19.14 -4.67 19.84
CA GLN A 144 -20.52 -4.20 19.94
C GLN A 144 -20.65 -2.71 19.61
N THR A 145 -21.80 -2.37 19.05
CA THR A 145 -22.21 -0.99 18.72
C THR A 145 -23.43 -0.64 19.55
N ILE A 146 -23.38 0.47 20.30
CA ILE A 146 -24.55 0.97 21.03
C ILE A 146 -25.37 1.86 20.10
N VAL A 147 -26.64 1.51 19.91
CA VAL A 147 -27.62 2.36 19.22
C VAL A 147 -28.25 3.31 20.23
N LEU A 148 -28.17 4.62 19.98
CA LEU A 148 -28.85 5.66 20.74
C LEU A 148 -29.95 6.24 19.85
N ASP A 149 -31.21 6.11 20.26
CA ASP A 149 -32.38 6.38 19.42
C ASP A 149 -33.30 7.47 20.02
N ARG A 150 -32.98 7.99 21.20
CA ARG A 150 -33.77 9.02 21.86
C ARG A 150 -32.87 10.08 22.49
N ILE A 151 -33.33 11.33 22.47
CA ILE A 151 -32.77 12.42 23.26
C ILE A 151 -33.72 12.74 24.41
N ALA A 152 -33.17 12.99 25.59
CA ALA A 152 -33.93 13.16 26.81
C ALA A 152 -33.55 14.44 27.56
N VAL A 153 -34.57 15.10 28.12
CA VAL A 153 -34.40 16.12 29.15
C VAL A 153 -34.47 15.44 30.49
N ALA A 154 -33.40 15.53 31.27
CA ALA A 154 -33.33 14.90 32.59
C ALA A 154 -33.12 15.93 33.69
N ARG A 155 -33.76 15.72 34.84
CA ARG A 155 -33.41 16.39 36.09
C ARG A 155 -32.12 15.75 36.61
N SER A 156 -30.99 16.39 36.35
CA SER A 156 -29.68 15.98 36.83
C SER A 156 -28.74 17.17 36.78
N SER A 157 -27.91 17.30 37.82
CA SER A 157 -26.87 18.30 37.93
C SER A 157 -25.88 17.90 39.02
N LYS A 158 -24.76 18.61 39.14
CA LYS A 158 -23.79 18.40 40.23
C LYS A 158 -24.41 18.63 41.62
N ALA A 159 -25.53 19.35 41.70
CA ALA A 159 -26.25 19.64 42.94
C ALA A 159 -27.45 18.72 43.20
N VAL A 160 -27.80 17.83 42.26
CA VAL A 160 -28.88 16.84 42.41
C VAL A 160 -28.25 15.47 42.67
N PRO A 161 -28.53 14.82 43.82
CA PRO A 161 -28.04 13.48 44.10
C PRO A 161 -28.41 12.49 42.98
N ILE A 162 -27.52 11.56 42.64
CA ILE A 162 -27.74 10.57 41.57
C ILE A 162 -29.03 9.75 41.81
N ALA A 163 -29.35 9.48 43.07
CA ALA A 163 -30.59 8.79 43.47
C ALA A 163 -31.87 9.53 43.06
N GLU A 164 -31.79 10.84 42.83
CA GLU A 164 -32.89 11.72 42.45
C GLU A 164 -32.88 12.04 40.96
N TRP A 165 -31.97 11.46 40.18
CA TRP A 165 -31.92 11.70 38.73
C TRP A 165 -33.11 11.06 38.04
N GLN A 166 -33.79 11.84 37.21
CA GLN A 166 -35.01 11.41 36.55
C GLN A 166 -35.09 11.96 35.13
N VAL A 167 -35.46 11.11 34.18
CA VAL A 167 -35.84 11.54 32.83
C VAL A 167 -37.22 12.19 32.89
N LEU A 168 -37.33 13.42 32.41
CA LEU A 168 -38.55 14.23 32.46
C LEU A 168 -39.31 14.21 31.13
N ALA A 169 -38.60 14.16 30.02
CA ALA A 169 -39.15 14.06 28.68
C ALA A 169 -38.17 13.34 27.76
N GLU A 170 -38.70 12.55 26.82
CA GLU A 170 -37.92 11.83 25.81
C GLU A 170 -38.50 12.12 24.44
N PHE A 171 -37.63 12.26 23.45
CA PHE A 171 -37.99 12.47 22.07
C PHE A 171 -37.25 11.45 21.22
N PRO A 172 -37.96 10.65 20.40
CA PRO A 172 -37.30 9.76 19.47
C PRO A 172 -36.48 10.60 18.49
N LEU A 173 -35.20 10.28 18.39
CA LEU A 173 -34.40 10.72 17.26
C LEU A 173 -35.08 10.21 15.99
N SER A 174 -35.01 11.01 14.93
CA SER A 174 -35.53 10.61 13.63
C SER A 174 -35.08 9.19 13.35
N PRO A 175 -36.02 8.24 13.10
CA PRO A 175 -35.68 6.88 12.76
C PRO A 175 -34.57 6.96 11.73
N ASN A 176 -33.55 6.11 11.85
CA ASN A 176 -32.80 5.81 10.65
C ASN A 176 -33.86 5.22 9.72
N ASP A 177 -34.38 6.06 8.83
CA ASP A 177 -35.03 5.63 7.64
C ASP A 177 -33.88 4.93 6.91
N THR A 178 -33.62 3.68 7.29
CA THR A 178 -32.74 2.77 6.57
C THR A 178 -33.39 2.36 5.24
N THR A 179 -34.32 3.18 4.75
CA THR A 179 -34.80 3.26 3.39
C THR A 179 -34.54 4.63 2.73
N GLU A 180 -34.15 5.68 3.45
CA GLU A 180 -33.72 6.96 2.84
C GLU A 180 -32.28 7.38 3.19
N THR A 181 -31.74 7.12 4.39
CA THR A 181 -30.33 7.43 4.73
C THR A 181 -29.36 6.31 4.36
N THR A 182 -29.80 5.05 4.33
CA THR A 182 -29.08 3.98 3.59
C THR A 182 -29.38 4.03 2.09
N ALA A 183 -30.49 4.64 1.64
CA ALA A 183 -30.65 4.95 0.22
C ALA A 183 -29.86 6.20 -0.21
N MET A 184 -29.33 6.98 0.73
CA MET A 184 -28.46 8.14 0.46
C MET A 184 -26.99 7.79 0.21
N SER A 185 -26.53 6.53 0.38
CA SER A 185 -25.08 6.23 0.26
C SER A 185 -24.67 5.02 -0.58
N THR A 186 -25.48 3.98 -0.78
CA THR A 186 -24.93 2.74 -1.38
C THR A 186 -25.35 2.54 -2.83
N LEU A 187 -24.35 2.54 -3.71
CA LEU A 187 -24.44 1.87 -5.00
C LEU A 187 -24.82 0.40 -4.73
N LEU A 188 -25.67 -0.19 -5.58
CA LEU A 188 -25.98 -1.62 -5.46
C LEU A 188 -24.79 -2.42 -5.98
N ILE A 189 -23.99 -2.96 -5.05
CA ILE A 189 -22.81 -3.76 -5.35
C ILE A 189 -23.09 -5.20 -4.91
N PRO A 190 -23.10 -6.18 -5.83
CA PRO A 190 -23.32 -7.58 -5.44
C PRO A 190 -22.16 -8.07 -4.55
N GLU A 191 -22.49 -8.96 -3.62
CA GLU A 191 -21.56 -9.61 -2.70
C GLU A 191 -21.29 -11.07 -3.13
N GLY A 192 -20.33 -11.72 -2.47
CA GLY A 192 -20.06 -13.15 -2.67
C GLY A 192 -19.44 -13.54 -4.02
N ARG A 193 -18.94 -12.58 -4.79
CA ARG A 193 -18.26 -12.79 -6.08
C ARG A 193 -16.75 -12.92 -5.91
N ARG A 194 -16.07 -13.59 -6.86
CA ARG A 194 -14.61 -13.82 -6.81
C ARG A 194 -13.78 -12.58 -7.11
N HIS A 195 -14.23 -11.69 -8.00
CA HIS A 195 -13.50 -10.49 -8.37
C HIS A 195 -14.20 -9.24 -7.84
N ASP A 196 -13.45 -8.34 -7.20
CA ASP A 196 -14.02 -7.10 -6.68
C ASP A 196 -14.23 -6.06 -7.79
N LEU A 197 -13.29 -5.98 -8.75
CA LEU A 197 -13.38 -5.06 -9.89
C LEU A 197 -12.74 -5.66 -11.13
N ALA A 198 -13.47 -5.73 -12.24
CA ALA A 198 -12.89 -5.90 -13.56
C ALA A 198 -12.79 -4.55 -14.28
N CYS A 199 -11.62 -4.22 -14.81
CA CYS A 199 -11.43 -3.05 -15.67
C CYS A 199 -11.33 -3.50 -17.12
N LEU A 200 -12.22 -2.96 -17.97
CA LEU A 200 -12.18 -3.17 -19.42
C LEU A 200 -11.65 -1.91 -20.10
N GLY A 201 -10.54 -2.07 -20.83
CA GLY A 201 -10.10 -1.05 -21.75
C GLY A 201 -8.61 -1.09 -22.05
N ARG A 202 -7.99 0.09 -22.09
CA ARG A 202 -6.63 0.27 -22.60
C ARG A 202 -5.60 -0.35 -21.65
N LEU A 203 -4.75 -1.22 -22.20
CA LEU A 203 -3.55 -1.78 -21.59
C LEU A 203 -2.37 -1.50 -22.53
N ALA A 204 -1.47 -0.63 -22.11
CA ALA A 204 -0.39 -0.11 -22.94
C ALA A 204 0.89 0.11 -22.13
N VAL A 205 2.01 0.31 -22.81
CA VAL A 205 3.26 0.73 -22.17
C VAL A 205 3.41 2.23 -22.27
N ASP A 206 3.64 2.86 -21.12
CA ASP A 206 3.99 4.26 -21.05
C ASP A 206 5.51 4.42 -20.93
N LEU A 207 6.09 5.27 -21.77
CA LEU A 207 7.50 5.63 -21.78
C LEU A 207 7.63 7.09 -21.33
N TYR A 208 7.97 7.29 -20.07
CA TYR A 208 8.09 8.62 -19.46
C TYR A 208 9.51 9.17 -19.61
N ALA A 209 9.63 10.39 -20.12
CA ALA A 209 10.90 11.10 -20.24
C ALA A 209 11.59 11.23 -18.86
N GLN A 210 12.87 10.85 -18.79
CA GLN A 210 13.64 11.01 -17.54
C GLN A 210 14.18 12.44 -17.37
N GLN A 211 14.37 13.18 -18.45
CA GLN A 211 14.85 14.56 -18.43
C GLN A 211 13.67 15.53 -18.22
N LEU A 212 13.43 15.93 -16.96
CA LEU A 212 12.45 16.97 -16.62
C LEU A 212 12.81 18.31 -17.28
N GLY A 213 11.83 19.03 -17.80
CA GLY A 213 12.08 20.33 -18.47
C GLY A 213 12.37 20.24 -19.96
N ALA A 214 12.63 19.04 -20.50
CA ALA A 214 12.96 18.84 -21.90
C ALA A 214 11.72 18.93 -22.79
N ARG A 215 11.91 19.36 -24.05
CA ARG A 215 10.91 19.08 -25.08
C ARG A 215 10.96 17.59 -25.41
N LEU A 216 9.84 17.00 -25.85
CA LEU A 216 9.80 15.57 -26.14
C LEU A 216 10.82 15.15 -27.23
N GLU A 217 11.13 16.04 -28.17
CA GLU A 217 12.12 15.80 -29.23
C GLU A 217 13.58 15.77 -28.72
N ASP A 218 13.84 16.39 -27.56
CA ASP A 218 15.17 16.47 -26.94
C ASP A 218 15.38 15.39 -25.86
N VAL A 219 14.35 14.58 -25.56
CA VAL A 219 14.42 13.50 -24.56
C VAL A 219 15.32 12.38 -25.09
N SER A 220 16.32 12.01 -24.31
CA SER A 220 17.31 10.99 -24.67
C SER A 220 17.11 9.65 -23.97
N SER A 221 16.31 9.61 -22.90
CA SER A 221 15.96 8.37 -22.22
C SER A 221 14.55 8.38 -21.64
N PHE A 222 13.94 7.19 -21.64
CA PHE A 222 12.58 6.97 -21.13
C PHE A 222 12.59 5.87 -20.08
N ALA A 223 11.83 6.07 -19.00
CA ALA A 223 11.48 5.04 -18.05
C ALA A 223 10.20 4.31 -18.51
N LYS A 224 10.24 2.98 -18.50
CA LYS A 224 9.15 2.12 -18.97
C LYS A 224 8.21 1.75 -17.82
N TYR A 225 6.91 2.01 -17.99
CA TYR A 225 5.88 1.69 -17.01
C TYR A 225 4.65 1.04 -17.67
N LEU A 226 3.83 0.39 -16.84
CA LEU A 226 2.47 0.06 -17.20
C LEU A 226 1.66 1.35 -17.36
N GLY A 227 0.83 1.40 -18.40
CA GLY A 227 -0.05 2.52 -18.72
C GLY A 227 -1.38 2.07 -19.33
N GLY A 228 -2.21 3.06 -19.65
CA GLY A 228 -3.62 2.84 -19.98
C GLY A 228 -4.51 3.06 -18.77
N SER A 229 -5.55 3.89 -18.92
CA SER A 229 -6.39 4.31 -17.79
C SER A 229 -7.01 3.11 -17.06
N SER A 230 -7.64 2.19 -17.79
CA SER A 230 -8.22 0.96 -17.22
C SER A 230 -7.18 0.10 -16.49
N ALA A 231 -5.98 -0.03 -17.06
CA ALA A 231 -4.90 -0.80 -16.46
C ALA A 231 -4.34 -0.13 -15.20
N ASN A 232 -4.19 1.20 -15.20
CA ASN A 232 -3.78 1.98 -14.03
C ASN A 232 -4.80 1.81 -12.88
N ILE A 233 -6.10 1.86 -13.20
CA ILE A 233 -7.16 1.67 -12.19
C ILE A 233 -7.11 0.25 -11.62
N ALA A 234 -7.02 -0.78 -12.47
CA ALA A 234 -6.92 -2.18 -12.03
C ALA A 234 -5.70 -2.40 -11.14
N PHE A 235 -4.56 -1.86 -11.55
CA PHE A 235 -3.30 -1.90 -10.80
C PHE A 235 -3.44 -1.24 -9.42
N GLY A 236 -4.02 -0.04 -9.35
CA GLY A 236 -4.24 0.66 -8.08
C GLY A 236 -5.17 -0.08 -7.13
N VAL A 237 -6.25 -0.67 -7.65
CA VAL A 237 -7.20 -1.45 -6.85
C VAL A 237 -6.56 -2.75 -6.32
N ALA A 238 -5.76 -3.43 -7.16
CA ALA A 238 -4.99 -4.61 -6.74
C ALA A 238 -3.99 -4.24 -5.64
N ARG A 239 -3.23 -3.17 -5.84
CA ARG A 239 -2.25 -2.66 -4.86
C ARG A 239 -2.85 -2.30 -3.52
N LEU A 240 -4.08 -1.79 -3.51
CA LEU A 240 -4.82 -1.49 -2.28
C LEU A 240 -5.40 -2.74 -1.59
N GLY A 241 -5.23 -3.92 -2.18
CA GLY A 241 -5.55 -5.22 -1.59
C GLY A 241 -6.91 -5.81 -1.98
N LEU A 242 -7.54 -5.30 -3.04
CA LEU A 242 -8.76 -5.91 -3.60
C LEU A 242 -8.44 -6.83 -4.78
N ARG A 243 -9.35 -7.76 -5.09
CA ARG A 243 -9.19 -8.72 -6.20
C ARG A 243 -9.58 -8.06 -7.52
N ALA A 244 -8.65 -7.30 -8.10
CA ALA A 244 -8.85 -6.67 -9.40
C ALA A 244 -8.62 -7.64 -10.56
N ALA A 245 -9.18 -7.32 -11.72
CA ALA A 245 -8.97 -8.04 -12.97
C ALA A 245 -8.87 -7.09 -14.16
N MET A 246 -8.15 -7.50 -15.19
CA MET A 246 -8.00 -6.75 -16.44
C MET A 246 -8.65 -7.51 -17.60
N VAL A 247 -9.53 -6.84 -18.34
CA VAL A 247 -10.11 -7.31 -19.59
C VAL A 247 -9.55 -6.45 -20.72
N SER A 248 -8.68 -7.03 -21.55
CA SER A 248 -7.99 -6.28 -22.61
C SER A 248 -7.39 -7.22 -23.65
N ARG A 249 -6.52 -6.68 -24.50
CA ARG A 249 -5.73 -7.44 -25.46
C ARG A 249 -4.33 -6.85 -25.60
N VAL A 250 -3.30 -7.70 -25.61
CA VAL A 250 -1.89 -7.31 -25.79
C VAL A 250 -1.25 -8.13 -26.92
N GLY A 251 -0.11 -7.66 -27.43
CA GLY A 251 0.64 -8.40 -28.45
C GLY A 251 1.40 -9.59 -27.86
N ASP A 252 1.66 -10.62 -28.68
CA ASP A 252 2.56 -11.73 -28.35
C ASP A 252 4.04 -11.32 -28.45
N GLU A 253 4.41 -10.30 -27.68
CA GLU A 253 5.76 -9.75 -27.65
C GLU A 253 6.14 -9.27 -26.24
N GLN A 254 7.35 -8.74 -26.11
CA GLN A 254 7.99 -8.42 -24.83
C GLN A 254 7.21 -7.38 -24.02
N MET A 255 6.57 -6.40 -24.68
CA MET A 255 5.77 -5.38 -24.01
C MET A 255 4.44 -5.97 -23.50
N GLY A 256 3.80 -6.86 -24.26
CA GLY A 256 2.62 -7.60 -23.82
C GLY A 256 2.91 -8.48 -22.61
N ARG A 257 3.99 -9.28 -22.66
CA ARG A 257 4.45 -10.06 -21.50
C ARG A 257 4.78 -9.18 -20.29
N PHE A 258 5.49 -8.07 -20.51
CA PHE A 258 5.77 -7.10 -19.44
C PHE A 258 4.50 -6.59 -18.76
N LEU A 259 3.45 -6.27 -19.51
CA LEU A 259 2.20 -5.76 -18.95
C LEU A 259 1.47 -6.82 -18.13
N ILE A 260 1.38 -8.05 -18.65
CA ILE A 260 0.78 -9.20 -17.95
C ILE A 260 1.53 -9.49 -16.66
N GLU A 261 2.86 -9.68 -16.73
CA GLU A 261 3.70 -9.96 -15.57
C GLU A 261 3.66 -8.83 -14.53
N THR A 262 3.49 -7.58 -14.95
CA THR A 262 3.36 -6.42 -14.05
C THR A 262 2.03 -6.45 -13.30
N LEU A 263 0.92 -6.74 -13.98
CA LEU A 263 -0.40 -6.86 -13.36
C LEU A 263 -0.47 -8.05 -12.41
N GLU A 264 0.00 -9.22 -12.84
CA GLU A 264 0.03 -10.44 -12.03
C GLU A 264 0.88 -10.25 -10.76
N ARG A 265 2.02 -9.56 -10.87
CA ARG A 265 2.87 -9.27 -9.72
C ARG A 265 2.18 -8.41 -8.68
N GLU A 266 1.28 -7.49 -9.05
CA GLU A 266 0.48 -6.74 -8.08
C GLU A 266 -0.76 -7.50 -7.60
N GLY A 267 -1.02 -8.69 -8.12
CA GLY A 267 -2.18 -9.52 -7.76
C GLY A 267 -3.44 -9.27 -8.59
N CYS A 268 -3.32 -8.63 -9.76
CA CYS A 268 -4.42 -8.44 -10.70
C CYS A 268 -4.59 -9.69 -11.59
N ASP A 269 -5.83 -10.15 -11.77
CA ASP A 269 -6.16 -11.28 -12.64
C ASP A 269 -6.10 -10.86 -14.12
N THR A 270 -5.31 -11.59 -14.90
CA THR A 270 -5.04 -11.37 -16.33
C THR A 270 -5.67 -12.42 -17.23
N THR A 271 -6.52 -13.31 -16.71
CA THR A 271 -7.08 -14.44 -17.48
C THR A 271 -7.98 -14.01 -18.64
N GLN A 272 -8.51 -12.77 -18.59
CA GLN A 272 -9.28 -12.13 -19.66
C GLN A 272 -8.44 -11.18 -20.54
N VAL A 273 -7.10 -11.20 -20.41
CA VAL A 273 -6.20 -10.50 -21.32
C VAL A 273 -5.91 -11.40 -22.53
N GLN A 274 -6.48 -11.03 -23.68
CA GLN A 274 -6.28 -11.75 -24.92
C GLN A 274 -4.86 -11.52 -25.47
N ILE A 275 -4.31 -12.52 -26.16
CA ILE A 275 -3.02 -12.42 -26.85
C ILE A 275 -3.24 -12.27 -28.36
N ASP A 276 -2.65 -11.23 -28.96
CA ASP A 276 -2.66 -10.98 -30.41
C ASP A 276 -1.31 -11.36 -31.04
N PRO A 277 -1.23 -12.42 -31.87
CA PRO A 277 0.01 -12.79 -32.56
C PRO A 277 0.34 -11.88 -33.76
N GLN A 278 -0.56 -10.98 -34.16
CA GLN A 278 -0.42 -10.13 -35.36
C GLN A 278 -0.11 -8.67 -35.03
N ARG A 279 -0.63 -8.16 -33.90
CA ARG A 279 -0.51 -6.75 -33.52
C ARG A 279 0.44 -6.56 -32.35
N LEU A 280 1.17 -5.44 -32.39
CA LEU A 280 2.01 -5.02 -31.27
C LEU A 280 1.17 -4.39 -30.17
N THR A 281 1.66 -4.48 -28.93
CA THR A 281 1.15 -3.74 -27.78
C THR A 281 1.30 -2.22 -28.01
N ALA A 282 0.32 -1.44 -27.58
CA ALA A 282 0.35 0.02 -27.72
C ALA A 282 1.45 0.66 -26.87
N LEU A 283 2.05 1.74 -27.39
CA LEU A 283 3.03 2.55 -26.67
C LEU A 283 2.54 4.00 -26.57
N VAL A 284 2.92 4.68 -25.49
CA VAL A 284 2.75 6.13 -25.35
C VAL A 284 4.09 6.74 -24.97
N LEU A 285 4.53 7.76 -25.70
CA LEU A 285 5.69 8.58 -25.31
C LEU A 285 5.18 9.79 -24.54
N LEU A 286 5.75 10.05 -23.36
CA LEU A 286 5.31 11.12 -22.46
C LEU A 286 6.48 12.03 -22.10
N GLY A 287 6.29 13.34 -22.26
CA GLY A 287 7.20 14.37 -21.82
C GLY A 287 6.75 15.02 -20.51
N LEU A 288 7.71 15.43 -19.68
CA LEU A 288 7.51 16.20 -18.45
C LEU A 288 8.15 17.58 -18.65
N LYS A 289 7.47 18.50 -19.34
CA LYS A 289 8.05 19.78 -19.75
C LYS A 289 8.03 20.80 -18.61
N ASP A 290 6.90 20.94 -17.94
CA ASP A 290 6.73 21.79 -16.77
C ASP A 290 5.46 21.34 -16.02
N ARG A 291 5.01 22.13 -15.05
CA ARG A 291 3.85 21.80 -14.20
C ARG A 291 2.52 21.71 -14.96
N ASP A 292 2.44 22.35 -16.13
CA ASP A 292 1.19 22.50 -16.90
C ASP A 292 1.27 21.77 -18.25
N THR A 293 2.48 21.47 -18.73
CA THR A 293 2.74 20.96 -20.07
C THR A 293 3.27 19.53 -20.04
N PHE A 294 2.44 18.60 -20.51
CA PHE A 294 2.73 17.17 -20.57
C PHE A 294 2.52 16.64 -21.99
N PRO A 295 3.50 16.72 -22.91
CA PRO A 295 3.34 16.17 -24.25
C PRO A 295 3.07 14.66 -24.21
N LEU A 296 2.02 14.20 -24.90
CA LEU A 296 1.73 12.77 -25.10
C LEU A 296 1.65 12.46 -26.58
N LEU A 297 2.33 11.39 -27.00
CA LEU A 297 2.25 10.84 -28.35
C LEU A 297 1.85 9.37 -28.29
N PHE A 298 0.67 9.06 -28.84
CA PHE A 298 0.08 7.72 -28.80
C PHE A 298 0.46 6.92 -30.06
N TYR A 299 1.14 5.80 -29.88
CA TYR A 299 1.34 4.77 -30.90
C TYR A 299 0.31 3.66 -30.66
N ARG A 300 -0.92 3.87 -31.15
CA ARG A 300 -2.07 3.04 -30.80
C ARG A 300 -3.01 2.64 -31.94
N GLU A 301 -2.84 3.14 -33.17
CA GLU A 301 -3.89 2.98 -34.20
C GLU A 301 -4.16 1.53 -34.65
N ASN A 302 -3.13 0.69 -34.76
CA ASN A 302 -3.25 -0.73 -35.12
C ASN A 302 -2.60 -1.62 -34.04
N CYS A 303 -2.93 -1.34 -32.79
CA CYS A 303 -2.39 -2.08 -31.65
C CYS A 303 -3.37 -3.13 -31.14
N ALA A 304 -2.83 -4.09 -30.38
CA ALA A 304 -3.57 -5.25 -29.90
C ALA A 304 -4.84 -4.87 -29.11
N ASP A 305 -4.77 -3.85 -28.24
CA ASP A 305 -5.89 -3.43 -27.40
C ASP A 305 -7.08 -2.87 -28.23
N MET A 306 -6.80 -2.26 -29.38
CA MET A 306 -7.83 -1.79 -30.33
C MET A 306 -8.52 -2.92 -31.08
N ALA A 307 -7.95 -4.12 -31.05
CA ALA A 307 -8.43 -5.32 -31.73
C ALA A 307 -9.00 -6.36 -30.75
N ILE A 308 -9.39 -5.97 -29.54
CA ILE A 308 -10.07 -6.86 -28.60
C ILE A 308 -11.28 -7.52 -29.27
N ASP A 309 -11.39 -8.84 -29.14
CA ASP A 309 -12.49 -9.61 -29.71
C ASP A 309 -13.63 -9.72 -28.69
N PRO A 310 -14.82 -9.14 -28.96
CA PRO A 310 -15.96 -9.23 -28.05
C PRO A 310 -16.43 -10.66 -27.78
N SER A 311 -16.24 -11.58 -28.73
CA SER A 311 -16.68 -12.97 -28.61
C SER A 311 -15.83 -13.81 -27.65
N LEU A 312 -14.62 -13.34 -27.33
CA LEU A 312 -13.71 -13.98 -26.39
C LEU A 312 -13.85 -13.42 -24.96
N ILE A 313 -14.75 -12.46 -24.73
CA ILE A 313 -15.10 -12.01 -23.38
C ILE A 313 -16.04 -13.05 -22.76
N ASP A 314 -15.61 -13.68 -21.67
CA ASP A 314 -16.40 -14.71 -20.98
C ASP A 314 -17.51 -14.07 -20.11
N GLU A 315 -18.77 -14.38 -20.42
CA GLU A 315 -19.92 -13.93 -19.64
C GLU A 315 -19.89 -14.44 -18.20
N SER A 316 -19.42 -15.66 -17.97
CA SER A 316 -19.35 -16.25 -16.62
C SER A 316 -18.31 -15.55 -15.75
N PHE A 317 -17.20 -15.10 -16.37
CA PHE A 317 -16.20 -14.28 -15.69
C PHE A 317 -16.80 -12.93 -15.27
N ILE A 318 -17.47 -12.22 -16.19
CA ILE A 318 -18.12 -10.95 -15.88
C ILE A 318 -19.18 -11.14 -14.78
N ALA A 319 -19.94 -12.23 -14.83
CA ALA A 319 -20.93 -12.55 -13.80
C ALA A 319 -20.28 -12.72 -12.40
N ASP A 320 -19.03 -13.19 -12.32
CA ASP A 320 -18.29 -13.38 -11.07
C ASP A 320 -17.50 -12.12 -10.62
N CYS A 321 -17.84 -10.96 -11.17
CA CYS A 321 -17.33 -9.66 -10.74
C CYS A 321 -18.36 -8.91 -9.90
N ARG A 322 -17.89 -8.13 -8.92
CA ARG A 322 -18.77 -7.18 -8.19
C ARG A 322 -19.03 -5.90 -8.97
N ALA A 323 -18.00 -5.43 -9.68
CA ALA A 323 -18.08 -4.26 -10.54
C ALA A 323 -17.32 -4.46 -11.85
N LEU A 324 -17.81 -3.82 -12.92
CA LEU A 324 -17.15 -3.67 -14.21
C LEU A 324 -16.94 -2.17 -14.45
N LEU A 325 -15.68 -1.74 -14.56
CA LEU A 325 -15.32 -0.37 -14.91
C LEU A 325 -14.80 -0.30 -16.34
N ILE A 326 -15.34 0.64 -17.11
CA ILE A 326 -14.93 0.95 -18.48
C ILE A 326 -14.44 2.39 -18.51
N THR A 327 -13.39 2.66 -19.30
CA THR A 327 -12.93 4.03 -19.55
C THR A 327 -13.46 4.55 -20.87
N GLY A 328 -13.88 5.81 -20.96
CA GLY A 328 -14.52 6.34 -22.17
C GLY A 328 -13.61 6.37 -23.40
N THR A 329 -12.28 6.36 -23.24
CA THR A 329 -11.34 6.08 -24.34
C THR A 329 -11.60 4.75 -25.05
N HIS A 330 -12.17 3.76 -24.38
CA HIS A 330 -12.53 2.46 -24.95
C HIS A 330 -13.89 2.46 -25.68
N LEU A 331 -14.54 3.62 -25.77
CA LEU A 331 -15.76 3.83 -26.57
C LEU A 331 -15.48 4.50 -27.93
N SER A 332 -14.23 4.92 -28.17
CA SER A 332 -13.89 5.83 -29.27
C SER A 332 -13.90 5.22 -30.68
N ALA A 333 -13.79 3.89 -30.79
CA ALA A 333 -13.80 3.20 -32.08
C ALA A 333 -14.80 2.02 -32.09
N PRO A 334 -15.31 1.61 -33.27
CA PRO A 334 -16.34 0.58 -33.37
C PRO A 334 -16.02 -0.74 -32.68
N THR A 335 -14.78 -1.24 -32.83
CA THR A 335 -14.35 -2.53 -32.25
C THR A 335 -14.37 -2.52 -30.72
N VAL A 336 -13.68 -1.55 -30.11
CA VAL A 336 -13.61 -1.41 -28.65
C VAL A 336 -14.96 -1.05 -28.02
N ARG A 337 -15.80 -0.29 -28.74
CA ARG A 337 -17.19 -0.02 -28.33
C ARG A 337 -18.07 -1.27 -28.38
N ALA A 338 -17.88 -2.15 -29.37
CA ALA A 338 -18.59 -3.43 -29.43
C ALA A 338 -18.21 -4.36 -28.27
N ALA A 339 -16.93 -4.42 -27.91
CA ALA A 339 -16.46 -5.15 -26.74
C ALA A 339 -17.06 -4.58 -25.44
N SER A 340 -17.06 -3.26 -25.30
CA SER A 340 -17.68 -2.56 -24.15
C SER A 340 -19.18 -2.85 -24.05
N THR A 341 -19.90 -2.79 -25.16
CA THR A 341 -21.33 -3.09 -25.23
C THR A 341 -21.63 -4.54 -24.83
N THR A 342 -20.79 -5.49 -25.27
CA THR A 342 -20.92 -6.91 -24.93
C THR A 342 -20.72 -7.14 -23.44
N ALA A 343 -19.64 -6.60 -22.86
CA ALA A 343 -19.38 -6.72 -21.43
C ALA A 343 -20.47 -6.05 -20.57
N LEU A 344 -20.98 -4.89 -20.99
CA LEU A 344 -22.11 -4.22 -20.31
C LEU A 344 -23.40 -5.04 -20.36
N ALA A 345 -23.66 -5.73 -21.47
CA ALA A 345 -24.82 -6.62 -21.58
C ALA A 345 -24.72 -7.81 -20.63
N TYR A 346 -23.53 -8.42 -20.49
CA TYR A 346 -23.28 -9.47 -19.51
C TYR A 346 -23.42 -8.94 -18.07
N ALA A 347 -22.76 -7.83 -17.75
CA ALA A 347 -22.83 -7.20 -16.45
C ALA A 347 -24.28 -6.90 -16.01
N ALA A 348 -25.11 -6.38 -16.93
CA ALA A 348 -26.51 -6.06 -16.66
C ALA A 348 -27.34 -7.30 -16.32
N ARG A 349 -27.13 -8.44 -17.01
CA ARG A 349 -27.85 -9.70 -16.74
C ARG A 349 -27.54 -10.28 -15.36
N HIS A 350 -26.34 -10.01 -14.85
CA HIS A 350 -25.83 -10.59 -13.61
C HIS A 350 -25.75 -9.59 -12.44
N GLN A 351 -26.36 -8.41 -12.60
CA GLN A 351 -26.44 -7.35 -11.59
C GLN A 351 -25.07 -6.86 -11.11
N VAL A 352 -24.08 -6.90 -11.99
CA VAL A 352 -22.73 -6.35 -11.74
C VAL A 352 -22.82 -4.83 -11.79
N LEU A 353 -22.18 -4.13 -10.86
CA LEU A 353 -22.13 -2.66 -10.89
C LEU A 353 -21.38 -2.19 -12.15
N ARG A 354 -22.01 -1.36 -12.99
CA ARG A 354 -21.40 -0.86 -14.23
C ARG A 354 -20.91 0.57 -14.04
N VAL A 355 -19.61 0.79 -14.17
CA VAL A 355 -18.96 2.08 -13.92
C VAL A 355 -18.34 2.62 -15.20
N LEU A 356 -18.54 3.90 -15.50
CA LEU A 356 -17.82 4.63 -16.53
C LEU A 356 -16.92 5.67 -15.88
N ASP A 357 -15.61 5.58 -16.08
CA ASP A 357 -14.74 6.76 -15.99
C ASP A 357 -14.69 7.39 -17.39
N ILE A 358 -15.19 8.61 -17.53
CA ILE A 358 -15.43 9.22 -18.86
C ILE A 358 -14.12 9.33 -19.66
N ASP A 359 -12.97 9.51 -19.00
CA ASP A 359 -11.61 9.49 -19.58
C ASP A 359 -11.58 10.05 -21.01
N TYR A 360 -11.96 11.32 -21.18
CA TYR A 360 -12.10 11.88 -22.52
C TYR A 360 -10.74 12.34 -23.06
N ARG A 361 -10.40 11.91 -24.28
CA ARG A 361 -9.15 12.23 -24.97
C ARG A 361 -9.40 12.58 -26.44
N PRO A 362 -9.56 13.87 -26.80
CA PRO A 362 -9.87 14.31 -28.16
C PRO A 362 -9.05 13.62 -29.27
N VAL A 363 -7.75 13.42 -29.05
CA VAL A 363 -6.86 12.77 -30.03
C VAL A 363 -7.26 11.33 -30.37
N LEU A 364 -7.78 10.58 -29.39
CA LEU A 364 -8.20 9.19 -29.56
C LEU A 364 -9.60 9.07 -30.20
N TRP A 365 -10.31 10.19 -30.31
CA TRP A 365 -11.55 10.35 -31.06
C TRP A 365 -11.30 11.00 -32.44
N GLY A 366 -10.04 11.27 -32.80
CA GLY A 366 -9.67 11.84 -34.10
C GLY A 366 -9.97 13.35 -34.24
N LEU A 367 -10.19 14.07 -33.13
CA LEU A 367 -10.56 15.49 -33.15
C LEU A 367 -9.36 16.44 -33.16
N THR A 368 -8.15 15.93 -32.91
CA THR A 368 -6.91 16.71 -32.86
C THR A 368 -5.81 16.02 -33.65
N LYS A 369 -4.70 16.73 -33.89
CA LYS A 369 -3.53 16.13 -34.54
C LYS A 369 -2.88 15.10 -33.61
N ARG A 370 -2.18 14.11 -34.20
CA ARG A 370 -1.50 13.02 -33.45
C ARG A 370 -0.57 13.50 -32.33
N GLY A 371 0.12 14.63 -32.54
CA GLY A 371 1.04 15.23 -31.56
C GLY A 371 0.35 16.04 -30.45
N GLU A 372 -0.96 16.23 -30.51
CA GLU A 372 -1.74 17.02 -29.55
C GLU A 372 -2.41 16.13 -28.49
N GLY A 373 -1.73 15.05 -28.08
CA GLY A 373 -2.27 14.10 -27.10
C GLY A 373 -2.39 14.63 -25.67
N ALA A 374 -1.81 15.80 -25.40
CA ALA A 374 -1.98 16.56 -24.16
C ALA A 374 -3.34 17.26 -24.07
N ASN A 375 -4.00 17.53 -25.20
CA ASN A 375 -5.29 18.24 -25.22
C ASN A 375 -6.34 17.42 -24.46
N ARG A 376 -7.01 18.08 -23.50
CA ARG A 376 -8.00 17.44 -22.62
C ARG A 376 -9.44 17.69 -23.04
N PHE A 377 -9.69 18.73 -23.83
CA PHE A 377 -11.05 19.08 -24.23
C PHE A 377 -11.11 19.66 -25.65
N VAL A 378 -12.04 19.12 -26.44
CA VAL A 378 -12.56 19.67 -27.70
C VAL A 378 -14.04 19.33 -27.70
N ALA A 379 -14.92 20.33 -27.84
CA ALA A 379 -16.35 20.08 -27.95
C ALA A 379 -16.65 19.45 -29.32
N ASP A 380 -17.46 18.38 -29.33
CA ASP A 380 -17.88 17.73 -30.56
C ASP A 380 -19.25 17.06 -30.37
N ALA A 381 -20.21 17.41 -31.23
CA ALA A 381 -21.58 16.91 -31.13
C ALA A 381 -21.70 15.42 -31.48
N HIS A 382 -20.83 14.89 -32.34
CA HIS A 382 -20.84 13.47 -32.69
C HIS A 382 -20.33 12.62 -31.53
N VAL A 383 -19.23 13.01 -30.89
CA VAL A 383 -18.71 12.35 -29.68
C VAL A 383 -19.73 12.45 -28.55
N THR A 384 -20.33 13.63 -28.35
CA THR A 384 -21.40 13.83 -27.36
C THR A 384 -22.53 12.82 -27.58
N ALA A 385 -23.07 12.74 -28.81
CA ALA A 385 -24.16 11.82 -29.12
C ALA A 385 -23.77 10.34 -28.90
N GLN A 386 -22.53 9.97 -29.23
CA GLN A 386 -22.03 8.61 -28.99
C GLN A 386 -21.88 8.29 -27.50
N LEU A 387 -21.38 9.23 -26.69
CA LEU A 387 -21.31 9.06 -25.24
C LEU A 387 -22.71 8.95 -24.64
N GLN A 388 -23.63 9.86 -25.01
CA GLN A 388 -25.01 9.90 -24.54
C GLN A 388 -25.78 8.59 -24.82
N GLN A 389 -25.52 7.93 -25.94
CA GLN A 389 -26.08 6.60 -26.24
C GLN A 389 -25.61 5.52 -25.26
N MET A 390 -24.41 5.66 -24.69
CA MET A 390 -23.83 4.68 -23.77
C MET A 390 -24.22 4.92 -22.30
N LEU A 391 -24.48 6.18 -21.90
CA LEU A 391 -24.75 6.56 -20.50
C LEU A 391 -25.86 5.75 -19.80
N PRO A 392 -26.97 5.35 -20.45
CA PRO A 392 -28.03 4.56 -19.80
C PRO A 392 -27.60 3.16 -19.36
N HIS A 393 -26.45 2.67 -19.84
CA HIS A 393 -25.93 1.34 -19.52
C HIS A 393 -25.05 1.30 -18.27
N PHE A 394 -24.79 2.44 -17.63
CA PHE A 394 -23.96 2.56 -16.45
C PHE A 394 -24.76 2.94 -15.20
N ASP A 395 -24.25 2.54 -14.04
CA ASP A 395 -24.82 2.81 -12.71
C ASP A 395 -24.05 3.94 -11.98
N LEU A 396 -22.78 4.15 -12.33
CA LEU A 396 -21.91 5.20 -11.78
C LEU A 396 -21.09 5.84 -12.91
N LEU A 397 -21.09 7.17 -12.96
CA LEU A 397 -20.27 7.98 -13.86
C LEU A 397 -19.23 8.77 -13.06
N ILE A 398 -17.96 8.65 -13.42
CA ILE A 398 -16.84 9.39 -12.83
C ILE A 398 -16.27 10.29 -13.94
N GLY A 399 -16.09 11.58 -13.66
CA GLY A 399 -15.61 12.52 -14.67
C GLY A 399 -15.10 13.83 -14.09
N THR A 400 -14.16 14.49 -14.75
CA THR A 400 -13.83 15.89 -14.49
C THR A 400 -14.94 16.82 -14.98
N GLU A 401 -14.83 18.10 -14.68
CA GLU A 401 -15.74 19.13 -15.20
C GLU A 401 -15.79 19.08 -16.74
N GLU A 402 -14.63 19.04 -17.41
CA GLU A 402 -14.55 18.96 -18.87
C GLU A 402 -15.12 17.66 -19.44
N GLU A 403 -14.96 16.55 -18.73
CA GLU A 403 -15.50 15.25 -19.11
C GLU A 403 -17.03 15.23 -19.03
N PHE A 404 -17.63 15.91 -18.04
CA PHE A 404 -19.08 16.10 -18.00
C PHE A 404 -19.59 17.10 -19.04
N LEU A 405 -18.79 18.13 -19.40
CA LEU A 405 -19.14 19.06 -20.49
C LEU A 405 -19.30 18.32 -21.84
N ILE A 406 -18.41 17.38 -22.17
CA ILE A 406 -18.54 16.59 -23.40
C ILE A 406 -19.65 15.54 -23.32
N ALA A 407 -19.90 14.96 -22.14
CA ALA A 407 -20.97 13.98 -21.97
C ALA A 407 -22.37 14.62 -22.05
N GLY A 408 -22.54 15.83 -21.50
CA GLY A 408 -23.80 16.58 -21.54
C GLY A 408 -23.99 17.42 -22.81
N GLY A 409 -22.90 17.89 -23.42
CA GLY A 409 -22.94 18.64 -24.67
C GLY A 409 -23.26 20.13 -24.51
N VAL A 410 -23.31 20.67 -23.29
CA VAL A 410 -23.59 22.11 -23.06
C VAL A 410 -22.28 22.84 -22.81
N ALA A 411 -21.77 23.51 -23.85
CA ALA A 411 -20.47 24.17 -23.81
C ALA A 411 -20.39 25.25 -22.72
N GLY A 412 -19.39 25.13 -21.84
CA GLY A 412 -19.12 26.12 -20.79
C GLY A 412 -20.10 26.14 -19.63
N ASP A 413 -21.09 25.25 -19.60
CA ASP A 413 -22.06 25.13 -18.50
C ASP A 413 -22.10 23.70 -17.96
N LEU A 414 -21.38 23.50 -16.86
CA LEU A 414 -21.29 22.21 -16.18
C LEU A 414 -22.63 21.77 -15.60
N LEU A 415 -23.40 22.66 -14.96
CA LEU A 415 -24.67 22.28 -14.34
C LEU A 415 -25.72 21.94 -15.39
N ALA A 416 -25.77 22.66 -16.52
CA ALA A 416 -26.62 22.29 -17.64
C ALA A 416 -26.18 20.95 -18.25
N SER A 417 -24.87 20.73 -18.44
CA SER A 417 -24.37 19.44 -18.93
C SER A 417 -24.72 18.27 -18.00
N LEU A 418 -24.60 18.45 -16.69
CA LEU A 418 -25.03 17.46 -15.70
C LEU A 418 -26.53 17.19 -15.77
N ARG A 419 -27.36 18.20 -16.07
CA ARG A 419 -28.82 18.02 -16.27
C ARG A 419 -29.13 17.22 -17.53
N GLU A 420 -28.43 17.48 -18.64
CA GLU A 420 -28.54 16.67 -19.86
C GLU A 420 -28.15 15.21 -19.61
N VAL A 421 -27.04 14.98 -18.89
CA VAL A 421 -26.63 13.63 -18.47
C VAL A 421 -27.70 12.97 -17.60
N ARG A 422 -28.24 13.67 -16.59
CA ARG A 422 -29.30 13.15 -15.71
C ARG A 422 -30.60 12.85 -16.46
N ALA A 423 -30.93 13.58 -17.51
CA ALA A 423 -32.12 13.32 -18.33
C ALA A 423 -32.02 11.96 -19.08
N LEU A 424 -30.80 11.47 -19.31
CA LEU A 424 -30.53 10.24 -20.04
C LEU A 424 -30.32 9.02 -19.13
N THR A 425 -29.84 9.21 -17.90
CA THR A 425 -29.49 8.09 -17.00
C THR A 425 -29.78 8.36 -15.52
N PRO A 426 -30.21 7.34 -14.75
CA PRO A 426 -30.32 7.41 -13.30
C PRO A 426 -28.98 7.19 -12.58
N ALA A 427 -27.87 7.00 -13.30
CA ALA A 427 -26.55 6.75 -12.72
C ALA A 427 -26.14 7.79 -11.66
N ALA A 428 -25.43 7.37 -10.62
CA ALA A 428 -24.80 8.31 -9.71
C ALA A 428 -23.64 9.03 -10.41
N LEU A 429 -23.40 10.30 -10.11
CA LEU A 429 -22.36 11.11 -10.73
C LEU A 429 -21.30 11.48 -9.70
N VAL A 430 -20.03 11.25 -10.01
CA VAL A 430 -18.88 11.72 -9.25
C VAL A 430 -18.12 12.73 -10.09
N VAL A 431 -18.19 14.01 -9.71
CA VAL A 431 -17.51 15.09 -10.41
C VAL A 431 -16.18 15.39 -9.72
N LYS A 432 -15.07 15.18 -10.44
CA LYS A 432 -13.69 15.48 -10.02
C LYS A 432 -13.44 16.99 -10.21
N LEU A 433 -13.03 17.69 -9.16
CA LEU A 433 -12.80 19.15 -9.12
C LEU A 433 -11.33 19.49 -8.91
N GLY A 434 -10.42 18.59 -9.32
CA GLY A 434 -8.98 18.74 -9.13
C GLY A 434 -8.61 18.96 -7.65
N ALA A 435 -7.87 20.03 -7.36
CA ALA A 435 -7.42 20.36 -6.01
C ALA A 435 -8.57 20.71 -5.04
N ALA A 436 -9.77 21.02 -5.53
CA ALA A 436 -10.94 21.25 -4.69
C ALA A 436 -11.57 19.95 -4.17
N GLY A 437 -11.19 18.79 -4.72
CA GLY A 437 -11.69 17.47 -4.33
C GLY A 437 -12.72 16.94 -5.32
N CYS A 438 -13.85 16.46 -4.81
CA CYS A 438 -14.92 15.93 -5.65
C CYS A 438 -16.29 16.07 -5.01
N CYS A 439 -17.34 15.88 -5.82
CA CYS A 439 -18.71 15.82 -5.34
C CYS A 439 -19.45 14.58 -5.87
N PHE A 440 -20.48 14.17 -5.14
CA PHE A 440 -21.36 13.05 -5.45
C PHE A 440 -22.80 13.51 -5.61
N ILE A 441 -23.40 13.17 -6.77
CA ILE A 441 -24.76 13.53 -7.13
C ILE A 441 -25.50 12.27 -7.53
N ARG A 442 -26.27 11.70 -6.58
CA ARG A 442 -27.07 10.49 -6.80
C ARG A 442 -28.39 10.77 -7.52
N ASN A 443 -29.07 11.85 -7.13
CA ASN A 443 -30.44 12.14 -7.54
C ASN A 443 -30.47 13.39 -8.44
N ALA A 444 -31.43 14.30 -8.17
CA ALA A 444 -31.57 15.56 -8.89
C ALA A 444 -30.27 16.36 -8.87
N ILE A 445 -29.94 16.99 -10.00
CA ILE A 445 -28.80 17.91 -10.09
C ILE A 445 -29.13 19.15 -9.25
N PRO A 446 -28.26 19.53 -8.28
CA PRO A 446 -28.53 20.66 -7.43
C PRO A 446 -28.53 21.99 -8.20
N ALA A 447 -29.07 23.04 -7.57
CA ALA A 447 -29.03 24.38 -8.13
C ALA A 447 -27.60 24.93 -8.23
N ARG A 448 -26.75 24.58 -7.25
CA ARG A 448 -25.31 24.89 -7.22
C ARG A 448 -24.51 23.64 -6.91
N LEU A 449 -23.30 23.55 -7.43
CA LEU A 449 -22.48 22.35 -7.26
C LEU A 449 -22.05 22.13 -5.80
N GLU A 450 -21.85 23.20 -5.04
CA GLU A 450 -21.51 23.14 -3.61
C GLU A 450 -22.63 22.55 -2.73
N ASP A 451 -23.86 22.48 -3.22
CA ASP A 451 -24.99 21.87 -2.51
C ASP A 451 -25.01 20.34 -2.64
N ALA A 452 -24.13 19.77 -3.49
CA ALA A 452 -23.91 18.32 -3.56
C ALA A 452 -23.13 17.80 -2.35
N LEU A 453 -23.14 16.48 -2.14
CA LEU A 453 -22.26 15.86 -1.15
C LEU A 453 -20.81 16.00 -1.61
N THR A 454 -19.97 16.73 -0.88
CA THR A 454 -18.60 17.07 -1.28
C THR A 454 -17.56 16.48 -0.33
N ALA A 455 -16.40 16.15 -0.88
CA ALA A 455 -15.20 15.77 -0.14
C ALA A 455 -14.03 16.64 -0.59
N GLN A 456 -13.33 17.25 0.37
CA GLN A 456 -12.23 18.18 0.08
C GLN A 456 -11.01 17.46 -0.48
N GLY A 457 -10.36 18.11 -1.46
CA GLY A 457 -9.10 17.66 -2.04
C GLY A 457 -7.91 17.79 -1.10
N GLU A 458 -6.84 17.09 -1.45
CA GLU A 458 -5.59 17.08 -0.71
C GLU A 458 -4.60 18.09 -1.29
N ARG A 459 -3.89 18.84 -0.44
CA ARG A 459 -2.89 19.83 -0.86
C ARG A 459 -1.49 19.24 -0.83
N VAL A 460 -0.87 19.14 -2.00
CA VAL A 460 0.49 18.61 -2.21
C VAL A 460 1.27 19.46 -3.23
N GLU A 461 2.60 19.35 -3.21
CA GLU A 461 3.44 19.86 -4.29
C GLU A 461 3.34 18.92 -5.51
N VAL A 462 2.93 19.46 -6.66
CA VAL A 462 2.70 18.70 -7.89
C VAL A 462 3.99 18.59 -8.70
N MET A 463 4.34 17.36 -9.07
CA MET A 463 5.40 17.02 -10.02
C MET A 463 4.84 16.68 -11.41
N ASN A 464 3.75 15.91 -11.44
CA ASN A 464 3.15 15.37 -12.66
C ASN A 464 1.63 15.24 -12.47
N VAL A 465 0.79 15.72 -13.38
CA VAL A 465 -0.68 15.58 -13.24
C VAL A 465 -1.25 14.30 -13.86
N LEU A 466 -0.42 13.56 -14.61
CA LEU A 466 -0.83 12.32 -15.27
C LEU A 466 -1.10 11.23 -14.24
N GLY A 467 -2.18 10.47 -14.44
CA GLY A 467 -2.55 9.37 -13.55
C GLY A 467 -3.36 9.75 -12.32
N ALA A 468 -3.54 11.05 -12.03
CA ALA A 468 -4.32 11.51 -10.89
C ALA A 468 -5.76 10.97 -10.90
N GLY A 469 -6.41 11.02 -12.06
CA GLY A 469 -7.77 10.53 -12.26
C GLY A 469 -7.88 9.01 -12.10
N ASP A 470 -6.91 8.27 -12.64
CA ASP A 470 -6.88 6.81 -12.52
C ASP A 470 -6.66 6.38 -11.06
N ALA A 471 -5.75 7.04 -10.35
CA ALA A 471 -5.48 6.79 -8.94
C ALA A 471 -6.67 7.17 -8.05
N PHE A 472 -7.35 8.28 -8.38
CA PHE A 472 -8.59 8.68 -7.74
C PHE A 472 -9.68 7.62 -7.94
N ALA A 473 -9.91 7.15 -9.17
CA ALA A 473 -10.89 6.11 -9.46
C ALA A 473 -10.55 4.80 -8.73
N ALA A 474 -9.27 4.41 -8.67
CA ALA A 474 -8.83 3.26 -7.90
C ALA A 474 -9.15 3.37 -6.41
N GLY A 475 -8.84 4.52 -5.79
CA GLY A 475 -9.15 4.77 -4.38
C GLY A 475 -10.66 4.83 -4.10
N LEU A 476 -11.42 5.49 -4.97
CA LEU A 476 -12.88 5.61 -4.86
C LEU A 476 -13.55 4.24 -4.94
N MET A 477 -13.22 3.45 -5.97
CA MET A 477 -13.75 2.10 -6.14
C MET A 477 -13.33 1.19 -4.99
N THR A 478 -12.10 1.32 -4.49
CA THR A 478 -11.65 0.59 -3.30
C THR A 478 -12.52 0.90 -2.08
N GLY A 479 -12.83 2.18 -1.85
CA GLY A 479 -13.71 2.58 -0.75
C GLY A 479 -15.11 2.00 -0.89
N PHE A 480 -15.75 2.17 -2.05
CA PHE A 480 -17.09 1.65 -2.30
C PHE A 480 -17.16 0.12 -2.21
N LEU A 481 -16.18 -0.60 -2.78
CA LEU A 481 -16.13 -2.06 -2.73
C LEU A 481 -15.88 -2.61 -1.31
N ARG A 482 -15.35 -1.78 -0.40
CA ARG A 482 -15.23 -2.06 1.04
C ARG A 482 -16.46 -1.66 1.85
N GLY A 483 -17.49 -1.12 1.21
CA GLY A 483 -18.71 -0.66 1.88
C GLY A 483 -18.58 0.69 2.58
N MET A 484 -17.56 1.49 2.25
CA MET A 484 -17.45 2.86 2.76
C MET A 484 -18.53 3.75 2.17
N ASP A 485 -18.94 4.78 2.92
CA ASP A 485 -19.74 5.86 2.36
C ASP A 485 -18.92 6.70 1.36
N PHE A 486 -19.59 7.62 0.66
CA PHE A 486 -18.91 8.46 -0.32
C PHE A 486 -17.82 9.34 0.30
N VAL A 487 -18.02 9.90 1.50
CA VAL A 487 -17.05 10.85 2.07
C VAL A 487 -15.74 10.14 2.39
N ASP A 488 -15.80 8.95 2.97
CA ASP A 488 -14.62 8.16 3.28
C ASP A 488 -13.97 7.57 2.02
N ALA A 489 -14.78 7.07 1.08
CA ALA A 489 -14.28 6.61 -0.22
C ALA A 489 -13.60 7.74 -1.01
N ALA A 490 -14.17 8.95 -0.99
CA ALA A 490 -13.61 10.13 -1.63
C ALA A 490 -12.36 10.64 -0.93
N ARG A 491 -12.26 10.53 0.41
CA ARG A 491 -11.02 10.84 1.15
C ARG A 491 -9.89 9.92 0.72
N LEU A 492 -10.15 8.63 0.58
CA LEU A 492 -9.21 7.65 0.05
C LEU A 492 -8.83 7.97 -1.41
N ALA A 493 -9.82 8.27 -2.26
CA ALA A 493 -9.62 8.66 -3.66
C ALA A 493 -8.73 9.90 -3.81
N ASN A 494 -9.02 10.96 -3.05
CA ASN A 494 -8.27 12.22 -3.06
C ASN A 494 -6.81 12.00 -2.61
N ALA A 495 -6.58 11.17 -1.58
CA ALA A 495 -5.23 10.80 -1.15
C ALA A 495 -4.45 10.04 -2.23
N CYS A 496 -5.09 9.06 -2.90
CA CYS A 496 -4.46 8.31 -3.99
C CYS A 496 -4.07 9.23 -5.15
N GLY A 497 -4.98 10.11 -5.58
CA GLY A 497 -4.69 11.12 -6.61
C GLY A 497 -3.55 12.04 -6.22
N ALA A 498 -3.54 12.55 -4.98
CA ALA A 498 -2.52 13.48 -4.49
C ALA A 498 -1.12 12.85 -4.41
N ILE A 499 -1.01 11.60 -3.96
CA ILE A 499 0.29 10.90 -3.88
C ILE A 499 0.87 10.62 -5.26
N VAL A 500 0.04 10.28 -6.25
CA VAL A 500 0.51 10.04 -7.61
C VAL A 500 1.04 11.32 -8.24
N VAL A 501 0.34 12.44 -8.05
CA VAL A 501 0.77 13.68 -8.71
C VAL A 501 2.06 14.29 -8.18
N SER A 502 2.52 13.84 -7.00
CA SER A 502 3.80 14.26 -6.44
C SER A 502 4.99 13.42 -6.94
N ARG A 503 4.78 12.43 -7.82
CA ARG A 503 5.81 11.47 -8.25
C ARG A 503 5.95 11.43 -9.77
N HIS A 504 7.04 10.81 -10.23
CA HIS A 504 7.38 10.76 -11.66
C HIS A 504 6.41 9.93 -12.51
N ALA A 505 5.94 8.80 -12.01
CA ALA A 505 5.19 7.80 -12.77
C ALA A 505 3.69 7.75 -12.38
N CYS A 506 2.88 7.01 -13.14
CA CYS A 506 1.46 6.77 -12.82
C CYS A 506 1.28 5.51 -11.97
N ALA A 507 1.16 4.32 -12.60
CA ALA A 507 0.88 3.06 -11.89
C ALA A 507 1.83 2.79 -10.71
N PRO A 508 3.17 2.74 -10.88
CA PRO A 508 4.05 2.39 -9.77
C PRO A 508 4.08 3.47 -8.67
N ALA A 509 3.61 4.70 -8.93
CA ALA A 509 3.53 5.77 -7.92
C ALA A 509 2.29 5.67 -7.01
N MET A 510 1.29 4.86 -7.38
CA MET A 510 0.08 4.66 -6.58
C MET A 510 0.43 4.12 -5.20
N PRO A 511 -0.24 4.60 -4.14
CA PRO A 511 0.13 4.27 -2.77
C PRO A 511 -0.24 2.83 -2.40
N THR A 512 0.52 2.26 -1.48
CA THR A 512 0.13 1.03 -0.77
C THR A 512 -0.74 1.34 0.46
N PRO A 513 -1.41 0.33 1.07
CA PRO A 513 -2.13 0.52 2.34
C PRO A 513 -1.25 1.13 3.44
N ALA A 514 0.00 0.69 3.58
CA ALA A 514 0.91 1.23 4.58
C ALA A 514 1.28 2.71 4.33
N GLU A 515 1.40 3.11 3.06
CA GLU A 515 1.57 4.52 2.69
C GLU A 515 0.35 5.36 3.09
N LEU A 516 -0.86 4.83 2.89
CA LEU A 516 -2.10 5.49 3.28
C LEU A 516 -2.32 5.56 4.80
N ASP A 517 -1.92 4.52 5.54
CA ASP A 517 -1.96 4.53 7.00
C ASP A 517 -1.06 5.64 7.55
N HIS A 518 0.16 5.77 7.00
CA HIS A 518 1.05 6.89 7.33
C HIS A 518 0.46 8.24 6.91
N TRP A 519 -0.15 8.30 5.71
CA TRP A 519 -0.79 9.50 5.18
C TRP A 519 -1.90 10.03 6.09
N PHE A 520 -2.72 9.15 6.66
CA PHE A 520 -3.84 9.51 7.54
C PHE A 520 -3.47 9.55 9.03
N GLY A 521 -2.29 9.06 9.42
CA GLY A 521 -1.79 9.07 10.80
C GLY A 521 -1.40 10.44 11.37
N GLY A 522 -1.53 11.53 10.60
CA GLY A 522 -1.37 12.91 11.06
C GLY A 522 0.07 13.45 11.07
N GLN A 523 1.05 12.68 10.59
CA GLN A 523 2.46 13.08 10.49
C GLN A 523 2.93 12.96 9.04
N ARG A 524 2.64 13.96 8.20
CA ARG A 524 3.10 13.96 6.81
C ARG A 524 3.77 15.27 6.42
N ASN A 525 4.75 15.20 5.53
CA ASN A 525 5.31 16.37 4.87
C ASN A 525 4.43 16.74 3.65
N PRO A 526 3.99 18.01 3.50
CA PRO A 526 3.28 18.46 2.29
C PRO A 526 4.08 18.21 1.00
N ARG A 527 5.42 18.22 1.09
CA ARG A 527 6.29 17.73 0.03
C ARG A 527 6.51 16.23 0.21
N VAL A 528 5.68 15.44 -0.47
CA VAL A 528 5.62 13.98 -0.39
C VAL A 528 7.00 13.32 -0.53
N ASP A 529 7.81 13.75 -1.49
CA ASP A 529 9.15 13.18 -1.72
C ASP A 529 10.17 13.47 -0.60
N ALA A 530 9.92 14.50 0.23
CA ALA A 530 10.75 14.83 1.37
C ALA A 530 10.35 14.04 2.63
N ASP A 531 9.21 13.35 2.62
CA ASP A 531 8.80 12.45 3.70
C ASP A 531 9.61 11.15 3.62
N ARG A 532 10.56 11.01 4.55
CA ARG A 532 11.47 9.85 4.59
C ARG A 532 10.74 8.55 4.88
N GLN A 533 9.69 8.59 5.69
CA GLN A 533 8.94 7.39 6.05
C GLN A 533 8.09 6.95 4.86
N LEU A 534 7.36 7.88 4.25
CA LEU A 534 6.57 7.61 3.06
C LEU A 534 7.43 7.11 1.90
N ALA A 535 8.62 7.69 1.69
CA ALA A 535 9.55 7.20 0.66
C ALA A 535 10.13 5.81 0.96
N HIS A 536 10.29 5.44 2.24
CA HIS A 536 10.69 4.08 2.63
C HIS A 536 9.58 3.07 2.41
N LEU A 537 8.35 3.42 2.81
CA LEU A 537 7.15 2.62 2.60
C LEU A 537 6.92 2.39 1.11
N HIS A 538 6.98 3.44 0.29
CA HIS A 538 6.82 3.36 -1.15
C HIS A 538 7.77 2.38 -1.83
N ARG A 539 9.02 2.32 -1.37
CA ARG A 539 10.00 1.37 -1.88
C ARG A 539 9.73 -0.06 -1.42
N SER A 540 9.30 -0.23 -0.17
CA SER A 540 9.44 -1.52 0.54
C SER A 540 8.13 -2.28 0.70
N THR A 541 6.99 -1.63 0.49
CA THR A 541 5.65 -2.19 0.69
C THR A 541 4.89 -2.62 -0.57
N PRO A 542 5.22 -2.17 -1.81
CA PRO A 542 4.66 -2.78 -3.01
C PRO A 542 4.92 -4.28 -3.06
N HIS A 543 4.15 -5.02 -3.85
CA HIS A 543 4.32 -6.47 -3.94
C HIS A 543 5.69 -6.82 -4.53
N ARG A 544 6.49 -7.55 -3.75
CA ARG A 544 7.84 -8.00 -4.13
C ARG A 544 7.85 -9.50 -4.28
N THR A 545 8.74 -10.04 -5.11
CA THR A 545 8.97 -11.49 -5.18
C THR A 545 9.23 -12.04 -3.76
N PRO A 546 8.39 -12.98 -3.28
CA PRO A 546 8.61 -13.61 -1.98
C PRO A 546 9.95 -14.34 -1.96
N ARG A 547 10.75 -14.09 -0.92
CA ARG A 547 12.03 -14.78 -0.67
C ARG A 547 12.02 -15.28 0.78
N PRO A 548 11.21 -16.30 1.10
CA PRO A 548 11.04 -16.76 2.48
C PRO A 548 12.33 -17.37 3.04
N GLU A 549 13.08 -18.05 2.18
CA GLU A 549 14.45 -18.47 2.44
C GLU A 549 15.33 -18.18 1.22
N LEU A 550 16.63 -18.05 1.45
CA LEU A 550 17.61 -17.68 0.43
C LEU A 550 18.91 -18.46 0.62
N GLN A 551 19.21 -19.34 -0.34
CA GLN A 551 20.41 -20.18 -0.35
C GLN A 551 21.25 -19.82 -1.57
N VAL A 552 22.40 -19.18 -1.35
CA VAL A 552 23.15 -18.51 -2.42
C VAL A 552 24.54 -19.09 -2.57
N MET A 553 24.88 -19.47 -3.80
CA MET A 553 26.24 -19.81 -4.18
C MET A 553 26.99 -18.52 -4.53
N ALA A 554 27.98 -18.16 -3.70
CA ALA A 554 28.73 -16.91 -3.87
C ALA A 554 30.09 -17.15 -4.55
N PHE A 555 30.28 -16.57 -5.74
CA PHE A 555 31.55 -16.58 -6.47
C PHE A 555 31.87 -15.20 -7.06
N ASP A 556 31.42 -14.15 -6.36
CA ASP A 556 31.72 -12.73 -6.59
C ASP A 556 33.17 -12.33 -6.28
N HIS A 557 33.96 -13.26 -5.79
CA HIS A 557 35.32 -13.03 -5.37
C HIS A 557 36.18 -12.67 -6.59
N ARG A 558 37.14 -11.76 -6.42
CA ARG A 558 38.06 -11.36 -7.51
C ARG A 558 39.49 -11.71 -7.17
N SER A 559 40.02 -11.13 -6.09
CA SER A 559 41.39 -11.37 -5.63
C SER A 559 41.66 -12.85 -5.34
N GLN A 560 40.69 -13.59 -4.77
CA GLN A 560 40.90 -14.99 -4.43
C GLN A 560 40.93 -15.91 -5.66
N PHE A 561 40.14 -15.63 -6.71
CA PHE A 561 40.27 -16.36 -7.97
C PHE A 561 41.58 -16.03 -8.69
N PHE A 562 42.01 -14.77 -8.65
CA PHE A 562 43.32 -14.38 -9.17
C PHE A 562 44.46 -15.13 -8.47
N GLU A 563 44.42 -15.23 -7.14
CA GLU A 563 45.41 -16.01 -6.38
C GLU A 563 45.36 -17.50 -6.70
N LEU A 564 44.17 -18.10 -6.85
CA LEU A 564 44.06 -19.51 -7.27
C LEU A 564 44.66 -19.75 -8.66
N ALA A 565 44.37 -18.87 -9.62
CA ALA A 565 44.95 -18.94 -10.96
C ALA A 565 46.48 -18.83 -10.90
N ARG A 566 46.99 -17.87 -10.12
CA ARG A 566 48.44 -17.70 -9.89
C ARG A 566 49.07 -18.94 -9.26
N GLN A 567 48.44 -19.53 -8.24
CA GLN A 567 48.90 -20.75 -7.57
C GLN A 567 48.88 -21.98 -8.48
N ALA A 568 47.97 -22.03 -9.45
CA ALA A 568 47.87 -23.09 -10.43
C ALA A 568 48.76 -22.88 -11.68
N GLY A 569 49.34 -21.69 -11.85
CA GLY A 569 50.01 -21.30 -13.10
C GLY A 569 49.05 -21.10 -14.28
N ALA A 570 47.77 -20.86 -14.00
CA ALA A 570 46.71 -20.65 -14.99
C ALA A 570 46.62 -19.19 -15.46
N GLN A 571 45.99 -18.97 -16.61
CA GLN A 571 45.80 -17.64 -17.19
C GLN A 571 44.56 -16.96 -16.60
N THR A 572 44.51 -15.63 -16.62
CA THR A 572 43.34 -14.87 -16.18
C THR A 572 42.06 -15.25 -16.94
N ALA A 573 42.17 -15.63 -18.22
CA ALA A 573 41.05 -16.11 -19.03
C ALA A 573 40.43 -17.42 -18.49
N ASP A 574 41.22 -18.26 -17.81
CA ASP A 574 40.72 -19.48 -17.18
C ASP A 574 39.75 -19.16 -16.03
N ILE A 575 39.86 -17.98 -15.41
CA ILE A 575 38.93 -17.54 -14.36
C ILE A 575 37.53 -17.29 -14.95
N VAL A 576 37.45 -16.70 -16.15
CA VAL A 576 36.16 -16.45 -16.83
C VAL A 576 35.47 -17.78 -17.14
N ALA A 577 36.21 -18.74 -17.70
CA ALA A 577 35.70 -20.09 -17.96
C ALA A 577 35.25 -20.78 -16.65
N LEU A 578 36.07 -20.69 -15.60
CA LEU A 578 35.76 -21.25 -14.30
C LEU A 578 34.45 -20.69 -13.72
N LYS A 579 34.20 -19.39 -13.79
CA LYS A 579 32.94 -18.80 -13.29
C LYS A 579 31.70 -19.23 -14.07
N LYS A 580 31.83 -19.51 -15.36
CA LYS A 580 30.75 -20.15 -16.15
C LYS A 580 30.45 -21.56 -15.64
N LEU A 581 31.49 -22.33 -15.32
CA LEU A 581 31.33 -23.66 -14.73
C LEU A 581 30.70 -23.60 -13.33
N LEU A 582 31.05 -22.60 -12.51
CA LEU A 582 30.40 -22.40 -11.20
C LEU A 582 28.91 -22.03 -11.35
N LEU A 583 28.55 -21.26 -12.37
CA LEU A 583 27.14 -21.05 -12.71
C LEU A 583 26.46 -22.39 -13.10
N GLY A 584 27.11 -23.22 -13.91
CA GLY A 584 26.62 -24.57 -14.25
C GLY A 584 26.45 -25.47 -13.02
N ALA A 585 27.32 -25.35 -12.01
CA ALA A 585 27.15 -26.02 -10.73
C ALA A 585 25.90 -25.52 -9.98
N ALA A 586 25.64 -24.21 -10.01
CA ALA A 586 24.42 -23.62 -9.44
C ALA A 586 23.16 -24.08 -10.19
N GLU A 587 23.20 -24.16 -11.53
CA GLU A 587 22.11 -24.73 -12.35
C GLU A 587 21.82 -26.19 -11.99
N LYS A 588 22.88 -26.99 -11.81
CA LYS A 588 22.75 -28.37 -11.40
C LYS A 588 22.11 -28.47 -10.01
N ALA A 589 22.53 -27.65 -9.05
CA ALA A 589 21.89 -27.61 -7.74
C ALA A 589 20.43 -27.13 -7.82
N ALA A 590 20.11 -26.18 -8.70
CA ALA A 590 18.75 -25.65 -8.88
C ALA A 590 17.74 -26.71 -9.37
N SER A 591 18.21 -27.83 -9.92
CA SER A 591 17.34 -28.95 -10.30
C SER A 591 16.75 -29.71 -9.11
N ASP A 592 17.28 -29.48 -7.90
CA ASP A 592 16.70 -29.99 -6.67
C ASP A 592 15.42 -29.22 -6.32
N ALA A 593 14.31 -29.93 -6.19
CA ALA A 593 13.01 -29.35 -5.87
C ALA A 593 12.99 -28.64 -4.50
N GLU A 594 13.88 -28.99 -3.56
CA GLU A 594 13.98 -28.29 -2.26
C GLU A 594 14.47 -26.84 -2.42
N LEU A 595 15.08 -26.50 -3.57
CA LEU A 595 15.67 -25.19 -3.85
C LEU A 595 14.80 -24.28 -4.72
N ASP A 596 13.62 -24.74 -5.15
CA ASP A 596 12.71 -23.93 -5.96
C ASP A 596 12.29 -22.64 -5.22
N GLY A 597 12.43 -21.50 -5.90
CA GLY A 597 12.24 -20.16 -5.34
C GLY A 597 13.27 -19.70 -4.29
N ARG A 598 14.15 -20.58 -3.80
CA ARG A 598 15.12 -20.30 -2.71
C ARG A 598 16.56 -20.10 -3.20
N ILE A 599 16.89 -20.56 -4.40
CA ILE A 599 18.26 -20.47 -4.91
C ILE A 599 18.65 -19.05 -5.35
N GLY A 600 19.91 -18.72 -5.14
CA GLY A 600 20.53 -17.53 -5.72
C GLY A 600 22.00 -17.70 -6.06
N VAL A 601 22.54 -16.70 -6.75
CA VAL A 601 23.97 -16.57 -7.04
C VAL A 601 24.45 -15.17 -6.69
N LEU A 602 25.70 -15.06 -6.24
CA LEU A 602 26.39 -13.77 -6.00
C LEU A 602 27.62 -13.74 -6.90
N ILE A 603 27.63 -12.87 -7.90
CA ILE A 603 28.59 -12.88 -9.02
C ILE A 603 29.16 -11.47 -9.22
N ASP A 604 30.47 -11.32 -9.49
CA ASP A 604 31.04 -10.01 -9.82
C ASP A 604 30.63 -9.58 -11.23
N GLY A 605 30.33 -8.30 -11.40
CA GLY A 605 30.09 -7.74 -12.73
C GLY A 605 31.36 -7.17 -13.38
N GLY A 606 32.55 -7.61 -12.93
CA GLY A 606 33.84 -7.18 -13.43
C GLY A 606 34.38 -8.12 -14.52
N ALA A 607 35.70 -8.05 -14.74
CA ALA A 607 36.38 -8.75 -15.82
C ALA A 607 36.25 -10.29 -15.79
N TYR A 608 35.84 -10.88 -14.66
CA TYR A 608 35.78 -12.33 -14.50
C TYR A 608 34.35 -12.88 -14.58
N GLY A 609 33.39 -12.19 -13.96
CA GLY A 609 32.04 -12.71 -13.78
C GLY A 609 30.99 -12.18 -14.76
N ALA A 610 31.30 -11.19 -15.61
CA ALA A 610 30.32 -10.53 -16.48
C ALA A 610 29.43 -11.51 -17.29
N ASP A 611 30.04 -12.52 -17.94
CA ASP A 611 29.29 -13.49 -18.73
C ASP A 611 28.39 -14.39 -17.86
N ALA A 612 28.89 -14.83 -16.70
CA ALA A 612 28.12 -15.66 -15.77
C ALA A 612 26.96 -14.86 -15.14
N LEU A 613 27.21 -13.58 -14.81
CA LEU A 613 26.19 -12.67 -14.30
C LEU A 613 25.08 -12.43 -15.33
N ALA A 614 25.46 -12.17 -16.59
CA ALA A 614 24.51 -12.00 -17.68
C ALA A 614 23.67 -13.28 -17.90
N ALA A 615 24.31 -14.45 -17.86
CA ALA A 615 23.62 -15.73 -18.00
C ALA A 615 22.68 -16.08 -16.82
N ALA A 616 22.95 -15.57 -15.62
CA ALA A 616 22.09 -15.77 -14.44
C ALA A 616 20.89 -14.81 -14.38
N THR A 617 21.03 -13.61 -14.94
CA THR A 617 20.00 -12.57 -14.99
C THR A 617 18.81 -13.04 -15.84
N GLY A 618 17.57 -12.79 -15.40
CA GLY A 618 16.35 -13.18 -16.10
C GLY A 618 15.83 -14.60 -15.78
N ARG A 619 16.49 -15.35 -14.89
CA ARG A 619 16.09 -16.73 -14.52
C ARG A 619 15.06 -16.83 -13.40
N GLY A 620 14.67 -15.71 -12.78
CA GLY A 620 13.87 -15.69 -11.56
C GLY A 620 14.64 -16.04 -10.27
N TRP A 621 15.93 -16.36 -10.38
CA TRP A 621 16.83 -16.56 -9.23
C TRP A 621 17.08 -15.25 -8.50
N TRP A 622 17.53 -15.33 -7.24
CA TRP A 622 18.12 -14.18 -6.58
C TRP A 622 19.54 -13.96 -7.13
N VAL A 623 19.83 -12.79 -7.69
CA VAL A 623 21.14 -12.49 -8.30
C VAL A 623 21.75 -11.29 -7.61
N GLY A 624 22.81 -11.50 -6.84
CA GLY A 624 23.56 -10.42 -6.21
C GLY A 624 24.78 -10.00 -7.03
N ARG A 625 25.11 -8.71 -6.99
CA ARG A 625 26.31 -8.14 -7.62
C ARG A 625 27.06 -7.21 -6.65
N PRO A 626 28.36 -7.43 -6.37
CA PRO A 626 29.14 -6.58 -5.49
C PRO A 626 29.41 -5.21 -6.13
N VAL A 627 29.48 -4.18 -5.30
CA VAL A 627 29.86 -2.81 -5.71
C VAL A 627 31.18 -2.35 -5.08
N GLU A 628 31.60 -2.99 -3.98
CA GLU A 628 32.82 -2.62 -3.27
C GLU A 628 34.09 -3.06 -4.01
N LEU A 629 35.17 -2.28 -3.84
CA LEU A 629 36.53 -2.71 -4.13
C LEU A 629 36.98 -3.72 -3.05
N PRO A 630 37.52 -4.90 -3.40
CA PRO A 630 37.74 -5.98 -2.46
C PRO A 630 38.77 -5.58 -1.41
N GLY A 631 38.45 -5.81 -0.14
CA GLY A 631 39.33 -5.49 0.99
C GLY A 631 39.53 -4.00 1.25
N SER A 632 38.79 -3.11 0.58
CA SER A 632 38.93 -1.66 0.79
C SER A 632 38.50 -1.25 2.21
N ARG A 633 39.37 -0.50 2.88
CA ARG A 633 39.14 0.10 4.20
C ARG A 633 40.02 1.35 4.35
N PRO A 634 39.47 2.58 4.26
CA PRO A 634 38.05 2.92 4.11
C PRO A 634 37.41 2.37 2.83
N LEU A 635 36.09 2.16 2.88
CA LEU A 635 35.29 1.61 1.78
C LEU A 635 35.49 2.40 0.49
N ARG A 636 35.70 1.68 -0.61
CA ARG A 636 35.76 2.20 -1.98
C ARG A 636 34.87 1.36 -2.89
N PHE A 637 34.37 1.96 -3.97
CA PHE A 637 33.62 1.24 -5.00
C PHE A 637 34.50 0.89 -6.19
N ASP A 638 34.19 -0.24 -6.80
CA ASP A 638 34.95 -0.80 -7.90
C ASP A 638 34.55 -0.19 -9.23
N GLY A 639 35.53 0.23 -10.04
CA GLY A 639 35.31 0.62 -11.43
C GLY A 639 34.52 1.91 -11.68
N SER A 640 34.18 2.71 -10.65
CA SER A 640 33.50 4.00 -10.84
C SER A 640 33.75 4.98 -9.68
N LEU A 641 33.79 6.28 -10.01
CA LEU A 641 33.78 7.36 -9.02
C LEU A 641 32.35 7.75 -8.60
N SER A 642 31.33 7.33 -9.35
CA SER A 642 29.91 7.61 -9.11
C SER A 642 29.12 6.31 -9.15
N VAL A 643 28.77 5.80 -7.97
CA VAL A 643 27.96 4.57 -7.88
C VAL A 643 26.57 4.76 -8.49
N GLY A 644 25.99 5.97 -8.36
CA GLY A 644 24.70 6.30 -8.98
C GLY A 644 24.73 6.14 -10.50
N SER A 645 25.78 6.62 -11.16
CA SER A 645 25.95 6.48 -12.62
C SER A 645 26.17 5.03 -13.05
N THR A 646 26.65 4.17 -12.16
CA THR A 646 26.84 2.75 -12.45
C THR A 646 25.55 1.96 -12.30
N LEU A 647 24.80 2.19 -11.21
CA LEU A 647 23.59 1.42 -10.90
C LEU A 647 22.47 1.64 -11.93
N VAL A 648 22.38 2.81 -12.57
CA VAL A 648 21.35 3.05 -13.61
C VAL A 648 21.49 2.13 -14.84
N HIS A 649 22.64 1.49 -15.02
CA HIS A 649 22.89 0.54 -16.10
C HIS A 649 22.78 -0.92 -15.66
N TRP A 650 22.49 -1.18 -14.38
CA TRP A 650 22.29 -2.53 -13.89
C TRP A 650 20.85 -2.98 -14.18
N PRO A 651 20.64 -4.26 -14.53
CA PRO A 651 19.30 -4.83 -14.55
C PRO A 651 18.66 -4.72 -13.17
N ALA A 652 17.43 -4.18 -13.11
CA ALA A 652 16.73 -3.89 -11.85
C ALA A 652 16.50 -5.12 -10.96
N GLU A 653 16.53 -6.34 -11.52
CA GLU A 653 16.41 -7.59 -10.76
C GLU A 653 17.70 -7.99 -10.01
N GLN A 654 18.84 -7.34 -10.29
CA GLN A 654 20.09 -7.59 -9.59
C GLN A 654 20.09 -6.89 -8.22
N VAL A 655 20.49 -7.59 -7.17
CA VAL A 655 20.63 -7.01 -5.82
C VAL A 655 22.01 -6.40 -5.66
N CYS A 656 22.07 -5.13 -5.26
CA CYS A 656 23.32 -4.47 -4.98
C CYS A 656 23.89 -4.98 -3.66
N LYS A 657 25.04 -5.64 -3.71
CA LYS A 657 25.76 -6.13 -2.54
C LYS A 657 26.92 -5.19 -2.22
N CYS A 658 27.09 -4.86 -0.94
CA CYS A 658 28.26 -4.12 -0.47
C CYS A 658 28.80 -4.71 0.82
N LEU A 659 30.08 -5.12 0.79
CA LEU A 659 30.82 -5.53 1.97
C LEU A 659 31.56 -4.36 2.59
N VAL A 660 31.38 -4.16 3.90
CA VAL A 660 32.01 -3.09 4.68
C VAL A 660 32.79 -3.67 5.86
N HIS A 661 34.07 -3.34 5.94
CA HIS A 661 34.93 -3.66 7.09
C HIS A 661 34.75 -2.62 8.22
N TYR A 662 33.63 -2.75 8.94
CA TYR A 662 33.18 -1.77 9.92
C TYR A 662 33.25 -2.32 11.35
N HIS A 663 33.93 -1.60 12.25
CA HIS A 663 33.84 -1.79 13.69
C HIS A 663 33.21 -0.56 14.36
N PRO A 664 32.23 -0.70 15.28
CA PRO A 664 31.63 0.45 15.96
C PRO A 664 32.63 1.26 16.81
N ASP A 665 33.73 0.61 17.23
CA ASP A 665 34.80 1.23 18.03
C ASP A 665 36.00 1.67 17.18
N ASP A 666 35.89 1.67 15.85
CA ASP A 666 36.93 2.24 14.99
C ASP A 666 37.14 3.74 15.25
N PRO A 667 38.34 4.27 14.95
CA PRO A 667 38.61 5.70 15.04
C PRO A 667 37.53 6.51 14.29
N ALA A 668 37.05 7.58 14.92
CA ALA A 668 35.95 8.39 14.38
C ALA A 668 36.15 8.84 12.92
N PRO A 669 37.35 9.27 12.46
CA PRO A 669 37.55 9.62 11.06
C PRO A 669 37.26 8.46 10.10
N LEU A 670 37.72 7.25 10.43
CA LEU A 670 37.47 6.06 9.61
C LEU A 670 35.99 5.68 9.59
N ARG A 671 35.31 5.75 10.75
CA ARG A 671 33.86 5.46 10.82
C ARG A 671 33.05 6.43 9.97
N LEU A 672 33.31 7.74 10.10
CA LEU A 672 32.60 8.76 9.33
C LEU A 672 32.81 8.59 7.82
N GLU A 673 34.02 8.27 7.38
CA GLU A 673 34.30 8.05 5.96
C GLU A 673 33.56 6.82 5.41
N GLN A 674 33.53 5.71 6.16
CA GLN A 674 32.76 4.53 5.78
C GLN A 674 31.25 4.79 5.79
N GLU A 675 30.73 5.45 6.83
CA GLU A 675 29.31 5.80 6.98
C GLU A 675 28.83 6.68 5.82
N LEU A 676 29.60 7.71 5.43
CA LEU A 676 29.28 8.56 4.28
C LEU A 676 29.23 7.77 2.97
N LYS A 677 30.17 6.83 2.77
CA LYS A 677 30.20 6.00 1.55
C LYS A 677 29.02 5.03 1.48
N VAL A 678 28.59 4.46 2.62
CA VAL A 678 27.38 3.63 2.68
C VAL A 678 26.12 4.48 2.47
N GLN A 679 26.07 5.70 2.99
CA GLN A 679 24.96 6.63 2.73
C GLN A 679 24.85 7.00 1.24
N GLU A 680 25.97 7.23 0.55
CA GLU A 680 26.00 7.44 -0.89
C GLU A 680 25.39 6.26 -1.65
N LEU A 681 25.80 5.03 -1.30
CA LEU A 681 25.24 3.81 -1.88
C LEU A 681 23.74 3.65 -1.59
N TRP A 682 23.32 3.97 -0.36
CA TRP A 682 21.91 3.92 0.02
C TRP A 682 21.07 4.87 -0.84
N GLN A 683 21.54 6.09 -1.07
CA GLN A 683 20.83 7.02 -1.96
C GLN A 683 20.82 6.52 -3.41
N ALA A 684 21.93 5.98 -3.91
CA ALA A 684 22.02 5.46 -5.27
C ALA A 684 21.11 4.26 -5.53
N THR A 685 21.01 3.33 -4.58
CA THR A 685 20.08 2.19 -4.66
C THR A 685 18.62 2.65 -4.60
N ARG A 686 18.30 3.67 -3.78
CA ARG A 686 16.95 4.28 -3.76
C ARG A 686 16.59 4.92 -5.10
N ALA A 687 17.51 5.66 -5.71
CA ALA A 687 17.26 6.32 -6.99
C ALA A 687 17.12 5.30 -8.14
N SER A 688 17.87 4.20 -8.10
CA SER A 688 17.89 3.18 -9.16
C SER A 688 16.86 2.05 -8.96
N GLY A 689 16.24 1.94 -7.78
CA GLY A 689 15.26 0.91 -7.45
C GLY A 689 15.84 -0.46 -7.08
N HIS A 690 17.17 -0.62 -7.06
CA HIS A 690 17.82 -1.89 -6.71
C HIS A 690 17.69 -2.18 -5.21
N GLU A 691 17.43 -3.43 -4.85
CA GLU A 691 17.57 -3.90 -3.47
C GLU A 691 19.02 -3.76 -2.99
N LEU A 692 19.20 -3.52 -1.69
CA LEU A 692 20.52 -3.41 -1.05
C LEU A 692 20.74 -4.55 -0.04
N LEU A 693 21.81 -5.32 -0.24
CA LEU A 693 22.39 -6.25 0.73
C LEU A 693 23.66 -5.64 1.32
N LEU A 694 23.64 -5.33 2.62
CA LEU A 694 24.84 -4.90 3.35
C LEU A 694 25.47 -6.07 4.09
N GLU A 695 26.73 -6.34 3.77
CA GLU A 695 27.58 -7.33 4.43
C GLU A 695 28.51 -6.63 5.43
N ILE A 696 28.38 -6.95 6.71
CA ILE A 696 29.18 -6.33 7.77
C ILE A 696 30.20 -7.34 8.29
N ILE A 697 31.48 -6.97 8.20
CA ILE A 697 32.57 -7.74 8.80
C ILE A 697 33.29 -6.83 9.79
N CYS A 698 33.22 -7.17 11.07
CA CYS A 698 34.00 -6.51 12.11
C CYS A 698 35.47 -6.97 12.01
N PRO A 699 36.42 -6.08 11.65
CA PRO A 699 37.83 -6.43 11.55
C PRO A 699 38.43 -6.74 12.92
N GLY A 700 39.27 -7.77 13.00
CA GLY A 700 39.92 -8.22 14.23
C GLY A 700 40.38 -9.68 14.16
N THR A 701 40.88 -10.21 15.27
CA THR A 701 41.20 -11.64 15.39
C THR A 701 39.91 -12.46 15.21
N PRO A 702 39.92 -13.54 14.40
CA PRO A 702 38.77 -14.43 14.28
C PRO A 702 38.32 -14.91 15.66
N GLN A 703 37.04 -14.69 15.96
CA GLN A 703 36.44 -15.12 17.22
C GLN A 703 35.54 -16.35 16.99
N PRO A 704 35.31 -17.18 18.03
CA PRO A 704 34.26 -18.19 18.01
C PRO A 704 32.89 -17.56 17.71
N ILE A 705 31.92 -18.40 17.30
CA ILE A 705 30.52 -17.99 17.16
C ILE A 705 30.06 -17.31 18.45
N GLY A 706 29.44 -16.13 18.34
CA GLY A 706 29.04 -15.33 19.49
C GLY A 706 30.02 -14.21 19.88
N GLY A 707 31.30 -14.33 19.52
CA GLY A 707 32.36 -13.46 20.07
C GLY A 707 32.30 -11.99 19.61
N ASN A 708 31.65 -11.70 18.47
CA ASN A 708 31.53 -10.35 17.92
C ASN A 708 30.07 -9.86 17.84
N ASP A 709 29.13 -10.58 18.45
CA ASP A 709 27.69 -10.35 18.26
C ASP A 709 27.27 -8.93 18.69
N ASP A 710 27.74 -8.45 19.84
CA ASP A 710 27.46 -7.09 20.32
C ASP A 710 27.98 -6.03 19.34
N ALA A 711 29.21 -6.18 18.84
CA ALA A 711 29.79 -5.24 17.90
C ALA A 711 28.99 -5.18 16.58
N ILE A 712 28.50 -6.33 16.10
CA ILE A 712 27.64 -6.42 14.91
C ILE A 712 26.30 -5.71 15.15
N VAL A 713 25.62 -6.01 16.25
CA VAL A 713 24.32 -5.39 16.58
C VAL A 713 24.47 -3.87 16.77
N ARG A 714 25.55 -3.40 17.41
CA ARG A 714 25.86 -1.96 17.52
C ARG A 714 26.14 -1.32 16.16
N ALA A 715 26.85 -1.99 15.26
CA ALA A 715 27.09 -1.49 13.90
C ALA A 715 25.78 -1.35 13.10
N ILE A 716 24.90 -2.34 13.16
CA ILE A 716 23.59 -2.30 12.50
C ILE A 716 22.72 -1.18 13.09
N LYS A 717 22.68 -1.06 14.42
CA LYS A 717 21.98 0.04 15.10
C LYS A 717 22.50 1.41 14.66
N ARG A 718 23.81 1.55 14.45
CA ARG A 718 24.42 2.79 13.94
C ARG A 718 23.94 3.10 12.52
N PHE A 719 23.87 2.14 11.62
CA PHE A 719 23.35 2.37 10.27
C PHE A 719 21.86 2.74 10.26
N TYR A 720 21.04 2.10 11.11
CA TYR A 720 19.64 2.52 11.27
C TYR A 720 19.50 3.94 11.83
N ASN A 721 20.35 4.35 12.77
CA ASN A 721 20.37 5.74 13.26
C ASN A 721 20.74 6.76 12.16
N LEU A 722 21.46 6.33 11.12
CA LEU A 722 21.77 7.15 9.95
C LEU A 722 20.66 7.12 8.89
N GLY A 723 19.58 6.40 9.12
CA GLY A 723 18.46 6.23 8.19
C GLY A 723 18.72 5.24 7.05
N ILE A 724 19.74 4.40 7.18
CA ILE A 724 20.09 3.37 6.19
C ILE A 724 19.29 2.11 6.54
N LYS A 725 18.44 1.67 5.61
CA LYS A 725 17.50 0.55 5.79
C LYS A 725 17.67 -0.45 4.64
N PRO A 726 18.74 -1.26 4.65
CA PRO A 726 18.97 -2.21 3.57
C PRO A 726 17.88 -3.29 3.56
N ASP A 727 17.57 -3.79 2.37
CA ASP A 727 16.60 -4.89 2.21
C ASP A 727 17.09 -6.17 2.91
N TRP A 728 18.41 -6.40 2.94
CA TRP A 728 19.03 -7.59 3.50
C TRP A 728 20.31 -7.29 4.29
N TRP A 729 20.56 -8.07 5.34
CA TRP A 729 21.84 -8.12 6.05
C TRP A 729 22.58 -9.42 5.74
N LYS A 730 23.90 -9.36 5.53
CA LYS A 730 24.76 -10.54 5.42
C LYS A 730 25.80 -10.54 6.53
N LEU A 731 25.72 -11.53 7.42
CA LEU A 731 26.41 -11.51 8.72
C LEU A 731 27.10 -12.84 9.01
N ALA A 732 28.17 -12.79 9.80
CA ALA A 732 28.82 -13.99 10.31
C ALA A 732 27.85 -14.78 11.21
N PRO A 733 28.05 -16.11 11.38
CA PRO A 733 27.27 -16.87 12.35
C PRO A 733 27.36 -16.26 13.75
N MET A 734 26.19 -15.94 14.33
CA MET A 734 26.03 -15.42 15.69
C MET A 734 25.52 -16.52 16.61
N ALA A 735 25.63 -16.30 17.93
CA ALA A 735 24.94 -17.12 18.91
C ALA A 735 23.42 -16.83 18.87
N ALA A 736 22.60 -17.74 19.42
CA ALA A 736 21.15 -17.57 19.46
C ALA A 736 20.72 -16.22 20.07
N SER A 737 21.32 -15.82 21.19
CA SER A 737 21.06 -14.52 21.83
C SER A 737 21.41 -13.32 20.94
N GLY A 738 22.42 -13.47 20.07
CA GLY A 738 22.80 -12.45 19.10
C GLY A 738 21.74 -12.28 18.02
N TRP A 739 21.21 -13.39 17.50
CA TRP A 739 20.09 -13.38 16.55
C TRP A 739 18.81 -12.78 17.16
N ASP A 740 18.53 -13.08 18.43
CA ASP A 740 17.38 -12.49 19.14
C ASP A 740 17.52 -10.98 19.29
N ALA A 741 18.72 -10.50 19.66
CA ALA A 741 19.01 -9.06 19.73
C ALA A 741 18.87 -8.37 18.36
N LEU A 742 19.30 -9.02 17.28
CA LEU A 742 19.12 -8.51 15.92
C LEU A 742 17.63 -8.45 15.54
N ALA A 743 16.86 -9.51 15.84
CA ALA A 743 15.44 -9.57 15.54
C ALA A 743 14.65 -8.44 16.24
N LEU A 744 14.94 -8.19 17.52
CA LEU A 744 14.36 -7.07 18.26
C LEU A 744 14.71 -5.72 17.64
N LEU A 745 15.98 -5.52 17.27
CA LEU A 745 16.44 -4.29 16.65
C LEU A 745 15.76 -4.04 15.28
N ILE A 746 15.63 -5.08 14.46
CA ILE A 746 14.95 -4.99 13.15
C ILE A 746 13.46 -4.67 13.35
N ALA A 747 12.78 -5.36 14.26
CA ALA A 747 11.38 -5.09 14.57
C ALA A 747 11.15 -3.64 15.04
N GLU A 748 12.09 -3.09 15.83
CA GLU A 748 12.03 -1.70 16.31
C GLU A 748 12.33 -0.68 15.19
N ARG A 749 13.30 -0.94 14.32
CA ARG A 749 13.88 0.08 13.42
C ARG A 749 13.44 -0.01 11.97
N ASP A 750 13.21 -1.22 11.49
CA ASP A 750 12.82 -1.48 10.10
C ASP A 750 12.09 -2.82 9.95
N PRO A 751 10.80 -2.89 10.33
CA PRO A 751 10.03 -4.12 10.22
C PRO A 751 9.81 -4.60 8.76
N LEU A 752 10.23 -3.80 7.76
CA LEU A 752 10.14 -4.13 6.34
C LEU A 752 11.42 -4.76 5.77
N CYS A 753 12.48 -4.85 6.58
CA CYS A 753 13.70 -5.59 6.25
C CYS A 753 13.36 -7.06 6.00
N ARG A 754 13.92 -7.66 4.94
CA ARG A 754 13.64 -9.04 4.57
C ARG A 754 14.31 -10.05 5.50
N GLY A 755 15.39 -9.64 6.16
CA GLY A 755 16.09 -10.40 7.19
C GLY A 755 17.59 -10.46 6.99
N ALA A 756 18.21 -11.44 7.63
CA ALA A 756 19.64 -11.69 7.59
C ALA A 756 19.98 -13.04 6.93
N VAL A 757 21.14 -13.13 6.29
CA VAL A 757 21.70 -14.36 5.74
C VAL A 757 23.11 -14.60 6.28
N ILE A 758 23.45 -15.87 6.49
CA ILE A 758 24.72 -16.29 7.07
C ILE A 758 25.81 -16.33 6.00
N LEU A 759 26.96 -15.70 6.25
CA LEU A 759 28.14 -15.78 5.38
C LEU A 759 29.10 -16.91 5.82
N GLY A 760 29.91 -17.41 4.89
CA GLY A 760 30.76 -18.60 5.13
C GLY A 760 32.14 -18.39 5.75
N LEU A 761 32.77 -17.20 5.63
CA LEU A 761 34.17 -16.92 6.06
C LEU A 761 35.25 -17.95 5.63
N ASN A 762 35.01 -18.79 4.61
CA ASN A 762 35.91 -19.90 4.24
C ASN A 762 36.13 -20.91 5.38
N GLN A 763 35.11 -21.12 6.21
CA GLN A 763 35.09 -22.19 7.20
C GLN A 763 34.91 -23.56 6.52
N PRO A 764 35.37 -24.66 7.15
CA PRO A 764 35.06 -26.01 6.68
C PRO A 764 33.55 -26.23 6.57
N LEU A 765 33.10 -27.04 5.60
CA LEU A 765 31.68 -27.27 5.35
C LEU A 765 30.93 -27.79 6.58
N GLN A 766 31.54 -28.72 7.34
CA GLN A 766 30.91 -29.25 8.55
C GLN A 766 30.72 -28.16 9.62
N VAL A 767 31.70 -27.28 9.81
CA VAL A 767 31.59 -26.16 10.76
C VAL A 767 30.47 -25.21 10.37
N LEU A 768 30.27 -24.97 9.06
CA LEU A 768 29.15 -24.18 8.57
C LEU A 768 27.81 -24.88 8.77
N ALA A 769 27.71 -26.16 8.43
CA ALA A 769 26.51 -26.96 8.63
C ALA A 769 26.10 -26.97 10.12
N ASP A 770 27.06 -27.19 11.03
CA ASP A 770 26.83 -27.18 12.47
C ASP A 770 26.40 -25.77 12.96
N SER A 771 26.87 -24.70 12.33
CA SER A 771 26.45 -23.34 12.71
C SER A 771 24.97 -23.06 12.42
N PHE A 772 24.35 -23.76 11.45
CA PHE A 772 22.95 -23.55 11.10
C PHE A 772 21.98 -24.00 12.20
N THR A 773 22.40 -24.86 13.13
CA THR A 773 21.57 -25.24 14.30
C THR A 773 21.39 -24.11 15.32
N HIS A 774 22.13 -23.01 15.18
CA HIS A 774 22.00 -21.82 16.02
C HIS A 774 21.16 -20.71 15.34
N ALA A 775 20.63 -20.99 14.14
CA ALA A 775 19.97 -20.03 13.27
C ALA A 775 18.45 -20.29 13.18
N ASP A 776 17.83 -20.60 14.32
CA ASP A 776 16.38 -20.90 14.40
C ASP A 776 15.52 -19.64 14.42
N ASN A 777 16.12 -18.47 14.68
CA ASN A 777 15.39 -17.21 14.72
C ASN A 777 14.84 -16.85 13.32
N PRO A 778 13.54 -16.48 13.18
CA PRO A 778 12.91 -16.16 11.90
C PRO A 778 13.55 -15.00 11.13
N VAL A 779 14.36 -14.17 11.79
CA VAL A 779 15.16 -13.12 11.15
C VAL A 779 16.20 -13.70 10.19
N VAL A 780 16.67 -14.92 10.43
CA VAL A 780 17.67 -15.60 9.60
C VAL A 780 16.97 -16.35 8.48
N LYS A 781 17.22 -15.90 7.24
CA LYS A 781 16.55 -16.38 6.03
C LYS A 781 17.37 -17.35 5.21
N GLY A 782 18.60 -17.67 5.59
CA GLY A 782 19.42 -18.61 4.84
C GLY A 782 20.90 -18.28 4.88
N PHE A 783 21.61 -18.68 3.84
CA PHE A 783 23.06 -18.55 3.77
C PHE A 783 23.53 -18.10 2.39
N MET A 784 24.68 -17.42 2.37
CA MET A 784 25.41 -17.04 1.18
C MET A 784 26.87 -17.44 1.35
N VAL A 785 27.23 -18.60 0.82
CA VAL A 785 28.55 -19.23 1.04
C VAL A 785 29.32 -19.26 -0.27
N GLY A 786 30.61 -18.93 -0.19
CA GLY A 786 31.49 -18.88 -1.36
C GLY A 786 32.62 -19.89 -1.29
N ARG A 787 33.83 -19.43 -0.95
CA ARG A 787 35.08 -20.22 -1.05
C ARG A 787 35.01 -21.64 -0.49
N SER A 788 34.28 -21.88 0.60
CA SER A 788 34.09 -23.23 1.16
C SER A 788 33.50 -24.23 0.16
N LEU A 789 32.74 -23.76 -0.84
CA LEU A 789 32.12 -24.60 -1.87
C LEU A 789 33.08 -24.92 -3.02
N TRP A 790 33.87 -23.95 -3.45
CA TRP A 790 34.55 -24.01 -4.76
C TRP A 790 36.07 -23.85 -4.71
N ALA A 791 36.70 -23.37 -3.62
CA ALA A 791 38.12 -23.04 -3.63
C ALA A 791 39.02 -24.22 -4.02
N GLU A 792 38.83 -25.38 -3.39
CA GLU A 792 39.61 -26.58 -3.71
C GLU A 792 39.21 -27.22 -5.06
N PRO A 793 37.92 -27.47 -5.36
CA PRO A 793 37.52 -27.94 -6.69
C PRO A 793 38.06 -27.06 -7.82
N SER A 794 37.99 -25.73 -7.67
CA SER A 794 38.56 -24.76 -8.60
C SER A 794 40.07 -24.88 -8.76
N LEU A 795 40.82 -25.08 -7.66
CA LEU A 795 42.27 -25.23 -7.73
C LEU A 795 42.66 -26.50 -8.52
N ARG A 796 41.98 -27.62 -8.28
CA ARG A 796 42.17 -28.86 -9.05
C ARG A 796 41.86 -28.67 -10.52
N TRP A 797 40.75 -27.99 -10.84
CA TRP A 797 40.36 -27.71 -12.23
C TRP A 797 41.39 -26.81 -12.93
N LEU A 798 41.85 -25.73 -12.28
CA LEU A 798 42.88 -24.83 -12.82
C LEU A 798 44.22 -25.55 -13.06
N ARG A 799 44.54 -26.56 -12.23
CA ARG A 799 45.69 -27.45 -12.40
C ARG A 799 45.49 -28.56 -13.44
N ARG A 800 44.32 -28.59 -14.11
CA ARG A 800 43.93 -29.64 -15.08
C ARG A 800 43.88 -31.06 -14.47
N GLN A 801 43.52 -31.15 -13.19
CA GLN A 801 43.44 -32.41 -12.41
C GLN A 801 42.01 -32.96 -12.31
N CYS A 802 41.03 -32.26 -12.88
CA CYS A 802 39.65 -32.73 -13.01
C CYS A 802 39.00 -32.09 -14.24
N THR A 803 37.97 -32.74 -14.75
CA THR A 803 37.13 -32.29 -15.86
C THR A 803 36.14 -31.21 -15.43
N ASP A 804 35.54 -30.53 -16.41
CA ASP A 804 34.46 -29.56 -16.18
C ASP A 804 33.29 -30.17 -15.39
N GLN A 805 32.90 -31.40 -15.73
CA GLN A 805 31.80 -32.09 -15.07
C GLN A 805 32.14 -32.44 -13.61
N GLU A 806 33.35 -32.94 -13.35
CA GLU A 806 33.79 -33.27 -11.98
C GLU A 806 33.86 -32.03 -11.09
N LEU A 807 34.28 -30.88 -11.64
CA LEU A 807 34.23 -29.60 -10.92
C LEU A 807 32.79 -29.23 -10.57
N MET A 808 31.88 -29.24 -11.56
CA MET A 808 30.49 -28.86 -11.35
C MET A 808 29.81 -29.78 -10.32
N ASP A 809 30.08 -31.08 -10.40
CA ASP A 809 29.53 -32.08 -9.48
C ASP A 809 30.03 -31.87 -8.05
N ALA A 810 31.33 -31.62 -7.88
CA ALA A 810 31.91 -31.38 -6.56
C ALA A 810 31.34 -30.10 -5.91
N VAL A 811 31.21 -29.01 -6.68
CA VAL A 811 30.68 -27.74 -6.15
C VAL A 811 29.19 -27.84 -5.85
N ALA A 812 28.40 -28.47 -6.74
CA ALA A 812 26.98 -28.71 -6.51
C ALA A 812 26.76 -29.60 -5.28
N ALA A 813 27.53 -30.68 -5.12
CA ALA A 813 27.44 -31.55 -3.95
C ALA A 813 27.77 -30.81 -2.65
N ASN A 814 28.81 -29.97 -2.64
CA ASN A 814 29.15 -29.14 -1.48
C ASN A 814 28.01 -28.19 -1.11
N PHE A 815 27.33 -27.60 -2.11
CA PHE A 815 26.21 -26.70 -1.90
C PHE A 815 24.96 -27.43 -1.39
N LEU A 816 24.64 -28.59 -1.98
CA LEU A 816 23.51 -29.42 -1.56
C LEU A 816 23.70 -29.98 -0.14
N LEU A 817 24.94 -30.25 0.28
CA LEU A 817 25.23 -30.61 1.68
C LEU A 817 24.80 -29.49 2.64
N LEU A 818 25.16 -28.24 2.34
CA LEU A 818 24.74 -27.10 3.16
C LEU A 818 23.23 -26.85 3.06
N SER A 819 22.64 -27.06 1.89
CA SER A 819 21.20 -26.97 1.67
C SER A 819 20.43 -27.96 2.55
N HIS A 820 20.88 -29.21 2.58
CA HIS A 820 20.31 -30.25 3.42
C HIS A 820 20.49 -29.96 4.92
N ALA A 821 21.67 -29.47 5.33
CA ALA A 821 21.89 -29.03 6.71
C ALA A 821 20.94 -27.87 7.09
N TRP A 822 20.73 -26.92 6.18
CA TRP A 822 19.79 -25.82 6.37
C TRP A 822 18.35 -26.30 6.47
N SER A 823 17.89 -27.21 5.60
CA SER A 823 16.51 -27.73 5.63
C SER A 823 16.22 -28.59 6.86
N THR A 824 17.24 -29.25 7.42
CA THR A 824 17.12 -30.13 8.59
C THR A 824 17.40 -29.44 9.93
N ARG A 825 17.83 -28.17 9.95
CA ARG A 825 18.20 -27.44 11.18
C ARG A 825 17.15 -27.51 12.29
N HIS A 826 15.87 -27.44 11.91
CA HIS A 826 14.72 -27.47 12.83
C HIS A 826 14.37 -28.87 13.36
N ARG A 827 14.80 -29.95 12.69
CA ARG A 827 14.40 -31.33 13.05
C ARG A 827 15.07 -31.83 14.34
N HIS A 828 16.20 -31.26 14.74
CA HIS A 828 16.87 -31.64 15.99
C HIS A 828 16.33 -30.93 17.24
N ALA A 829 15.56 -29.85 17.10
CA ALA A 829 14.92 -29.19 18.23
C ALA A 829 13.75 -30.02 18.81
N THR A 830 13.02 -30.76 17.97
CA THR A 830 11.82 -31.52 18.38
C THR A 830 12.11 -32.83 19.12
N ILE A 831 13.34 -33.38 19.04
CA ILE A 831 13.70 -34.66 19.72
C ILE A 831 14.28 -34.42 21.13
N ARG A 832 14.51 -33.16 21.52
CA ARG A 832 15.00 -32.79 22.87
C ARG A 832 13.96 -32.05 23.73
N ALA A 833 12.71 -31.99 23.30
CA ALA A 833 11.58 -31.45 24.07
C ALA A 833 10.85 -32.54 24.85
#